data_AF-A0A7V2X778-F1
#
_entry.id   AF-A0A7V2X778-F1
#
_cell.length_a   1.000
_cell.length_b   1.000
_cell.length_c   1.000
_cell.angle_alpha   90.00
_cell.angle_beta   90.00
_cell.angle_gamma   90.00
#
_symmetry.space_group_name_H-M   'P 1'
#
loop_
_entity.id
_entity.type
_entity.pdbx_description
1 polymer ?
#
loop_
_entity_poly.entity_id
_entity_poly.type
_entity_poly.pdbx_seq_one_letter_code
_entity_poly.pdbx_strand_id
1 'polypeptide(L)'
;MRTLDGNEAVANVAYQVSEVAAIYPITPSSAMGEWADEWAAQGRKNIWGSVPMVVEMQSEAGAAGAVHGALQAGSLTTTFTASQGLLLMIPNMFKIAGELTPAVFHVTARTVATHALSIFGDHSDVMSVRNTGFALISSCSPQEAQDFAMIAHAATLEARVPFLHFFDGFRTSHEVAKVEMLSPEEMRAMISDDLVLAHRARALSPDRPIIRGTAQNPDVFFQARERCNPFYAACPGIVAKTMDRFAEITGRRYHLFDYVGAPDADRVIVLMGSGAEAAHETVEYLNGNLGEKVGVLKVRLFRPFSAKDFVRALPSTVKKIAVLDRTKEPGAAGEPLYQDVITALVEMFTAGEAPFSEIPRVVGGRYGLSSKEFTPAMIKGIFDELKKDNPKNHFTVGILDDVSNTSLEYDPSFSTEDPSTVRAVFYGLGSDGTVGANKNSIKIIGEDAGLNAQGFFVYDSKKSGSMTTSHLRFGPKPIRSTYLISRANFVACHQFTLMEKIDILRCAQEGAVFLLNSIYGPDEVWNHLSRTVQRHIIEKKLKFYVINAYKVAAEAGMGNRINTVMQVCFFAISNILPREQAIEAIKTAIKKTYGKRGEAVVQKNWAAVDMALANLHEVTVPGEVTSTFDLAPAVPDHAPEFLHEFTAAIIRDEGNSLPVSKMPVDGTFPTATTQWEKRNIALEIPEWDPDTCIQCGKCSLVCPHAVIRGKIVEPQALENAPEGFKSAPAKWKEFADKRFILQVAPEDCTGCTLCVQVCPAKNKTEPRLKAINMIAQAPVRERERACWDFFLSLPDFNRQQVKHHLVKDVQLLRPL
;
A
#
# COMPACT_ATOMS: atom_id res chain seq x y z
N MET A 1 -5.24 11.79 -21.61
CA MET A 1 -4.57 11.55 -20.31
C MET A 1 -5.62 11.49 -19.19
N ARG A 2 -5.50 10.57 -18.24
CA ARG A 2 -6.29 10.50 -17.00
C ARG A 2 -5.38 10.15 -15.83
N THR A 3 -5.79 10.48 -14.61
CA THR A 3 -5.02 10.18 -13.39
C THR A 3 -5.70 9.10 -12.57
N LEU A 4 -5.09 7.91 -12.54
CA LEU A 4 -5.64 6.67 -11.98
C LEU A 4 -4.53 5.71 -11.55
N ASP A 5 -4.90 4.67 -10.81
CA ASP A 5 -3.96 3.65 -10.36
C ASP A 5 -3.82 2.47 -11.33
N GLY A 6 -2.79 1.64 -11.13
CA GLY A 6 -2.54 0.47 -11.98
C GLY A 6 -3.71 -0.51 -12.01
N ASN A 7 -4.46 -0.66 -10.92
CA ASN A 7 -5.66 -1.50 -10.88
C ASN A 7 -6.76 -0.97 -11.81
N GLU A 8 -7.13 0.31 -11.74
CA GLU A 8 -8.15 0.90 -12.63
C GLU A 8 -7.71 0.81 -14.10
N ALA A 9 -6.42 1.05 -14.39
CA ALA A 9 -5.84 0.93 -15.73
C ALA A 9 -6.02 -0.46 -16.33
N VAL A 10 -5.65 -1.50 -15.59
CA VAL A 10 -5.72 -2.89 -16.04
C VAL A 10 -7.15 -3.38 -16.12
N ALA A 11 -7.98 -3.07 -15.12
CA ALA A 11 -9.39 -3.42 -15.14
C ALA A 11 -10.08 -2.85 -16.38
N ASN A 12 -9.76 -1.61 -16.78
CA ASN A 12 -10.34 -0.97 -17.95
C ASN A 12 -10.07 -1.77 -19.23
N VAL A 13 -8.83 -2.20 -19.45
CA VAL A 13 -8.48 -3.03 -20.62
C VAL A 13 -9.13 -4.39 -20.52
N ALA A 14 -8.95 -5.09 -19.40
CA ALA A 14 -9.46 -6.45 -19.18
C ALA A 14 -10.98 -6.53 -19.39
N TYR A 15 -11.72 -5.55 -18.88
CA TYR A 15 -13.17 -5.42 -19.07
C TYR A 15 -13.55 -5.21 -20.53
N GLN A 16 -12.84 -4.32 -21.23
CA GLN A 16 -13.14 -3.97 -22.62
C GLN A 16 -12.87 -5.13 -23.59
N VAL A 17 -11.97 -6.06 -23.27
CA VAL A 17 -11.56 -7.15 -24.17
C VAL A 17 -11.93 -8.54 -23.69
N SER A 18 -12.79 -8.65 -22.66
CA SER A 18 -13.32 -9.92 -22.15
C SER A 18 -14.84 -9.99 -22.23
N GLU A 19 -15.37 -11.21 -22.23
CA GLU A 19 -16.81 -11.50 -22.14
C GLU A 19 -17.21 -11.98 -20.75
N VAL A 20 -16.29 -12.64 -20.04
CA VAL A 20 -16.50 -13.17 -18.69
C VAL A 20 -15.31 -12.79 -17.81
N ALA A 21 -15.59 -12.39 -16.57
CA ALA A 21 -14.61 -12.26 -15.50
C ALA A 21 -15.08 -13.07 -14.29
N ALA A 22 -14.42 -14.19 -14.00
CA ALA A 22 -14.67 -14.95 -12.78
C ALA A 22 -13.68 -14.49 -11.71
N ILE A 23 -14.19 -14.02 -10.58
CA ILE A 23 -13.41 -13.26 -9.58
C ILE A 23 -13.55 -13.83 -8.17
N TYR A 24 -12.60 -13.47 -7.31
CA TYR A 24 -12.69 -13.60 -5.86
C TYR A 24 -11.85 -12.50 -5.21
N PRO A 25 -12.31 -11.85 -4.13
CA PRO A 25 -11.60 -10.70 -3.57
C PRO A 25 -10.37 -11.11 -2.77
N ILE A 26 -9.20 -10.60 -3.18
CA ILE A 26 -7.96 -10.68 -2.41
C ILE A 26 -7.14 -9.39 -2.59
N THR A 27 -6.70 -8.78 -1.50
CA THR A 27 -5.83 -7.59 -1.55
C THR A 27 -4.48 -7.96 -2.18
N PRO A 28 -3.86 -7.12 -3.04
CA PRO A 28 -4.32 -5.84 -3.55
C PRO A 28 -5.03 -5.89 -4.92
N SER A 29 -5.51 -7.05 -5.38
CA SER A 29 -6.19 -7.20 -6.68
C SER A 29 -7.69 -6.94 -6.64
N SER A 30 -8.33 -6.93 -5.46
CA SER A 30 -9.79 -6.78 -5.30
C SER A 30 -10.38 -5.61 -6.11
N ALA A 31 -9.69 -4.47 -6.11
CA ALA A 31 -10.16 -3.26 -6.82
C ALA A 31 -10.41 -3.50 -8.31
N MET A 32 -9.67 -4.40 -8.98
CA MET A 32 -9.92 -4.72 -10.39
C MET A 32 -11.26 -5.42 -10.59
N GLY A 33 -11.61 -6.37 -9.70
CA GLY A 33 -12.90 -7.04 -9.71
C GLY A 33 -14.04 -6.10 -9.38
N GLU A 34 -13.85 -5.21 -8.39
CA GLU A 34 -14.82 -4.17 -8.00
C GLU A 34 -15.11 -3.20 -9.16
N TRP A 35 -14.08 -2.71 -9.86
CA TRP A 35 -14.27 -1.86 -11.04
C TRP A 35 -15.01 -2.57 -12.17
N ALA A 36 -14.66 -3.83 -12.44
CA ALA A 36 -15.34 -4.61 -13.45
C ALA A 36 -16.83 -4.82 -13.10
N ASP A 37 -17.14 -5.15 -11.86
CA ASP A 37 -18.51 -5.33 -11.38
C ASP A 37 -19.32 -4.03 -11.44
N GLU A 38 -18.74 -2.91 -10.99
CA GLU A 38 -19.38 -1.59 -11.06
C GLU A 38 -19.71 -1.21 -12.50
N TRP A 39 -18.78 -1.39 -13.44
CA TRP A 39 -19.02 -1.09 -14.86
C TRP A 39 -20.05 -2.01 -15.50
N ALA A 40 -20.09 -3.29 -15.12
CA ALA A 40 -21.13 -4.21 -15.56
C ALA A 40 -22.51 -3.80 -15.07
N ALA A 41 -22.63 -3.42 -13.78
CA ALA A 41 -23.86 -2.93 -13.19
C ALA A 41 -24.35 -1.61 -13.83
N GLN A 42 -23.42 -0.77 -14.30
CA GLN A 42 -23.72 0.45 -15.06
C GLN A 42 -24.08 0.19 -16.53
N GLY A 43 -24.02 -1.06 -17.00
CA GLY A 43 -24.29 -1.43 -18.39
C GLY A 43 -23.20 -0.97 -19.36
N ARG A 44 -21.96 -0.76 -18.88
CA ARG A 44 -20.84 -0.37 -19.74
C ARG A 44 -20.54 -1.51 -20.71
N LYS A 45 -20.47 -1.20 -22.01
CA LYS A 45 -20.20 -2.20 -23.04
C LYS A 45 -18.69 -2.39 -23.26
N ASN A 46 -18.31 -3.60 -23.66
CA ASN A 46 -16.98 -3.94 -24.16
C ASN A 46 -16.82 -3.57 -25.65
N ILE A 47 -15.68 -3.88 -26.27
CA ILE A 47 -15.39 -3.52 -27.67
C ILE A 47 -16.30 -4.21 -28.71
N TRP A 48 -17.07 -5.23 -28.30
CA TRP A 48 -18.07 -5.90 -29.15
C TRP A 48 -19.51 -5.45 -28.86
N GLY A 49 -19.71 -4.50 -27.96
CA GLY A 49 -21.03 -3.97 -27.64
C GLY A 49 -21.84 -4.80 -26.64
N SER A 50 -21.26 -5.86 -26.05
CA SER A 50 -21.88 -6.65 -24.98
C SER A 50 -21.43 -6.17 -23.60
N VAL A 51 -22.22 -6.46 -22.57
CA VAL A 51 -21.83 -6.21 -21.17
C VAL A 51 -21.14 -7.48 -20.66
N PRO A 52 -19.85 -7.42 -20.26
CA PRO A 52 -19.16 -8.55 -19.65
C PRO A 52 -19.90 -9.10 -18.43
N MET A 53 -19.87 -10.42 -18.27
CA MET A 53 -20.42 -11.09 -17.09
C MET A 53 -19.35 -11.17 -16.01
N VAL A 54 -19.59 -10.55 -14.86
CA VAL A 54 -18.72 -10.64 -13.68
C VAL A 54 -19.36 -11.59 -12.68
N VAL A 55 -18.62 -12.61 -12.24
CA VAL A 55 -19.13 -13.65 -11.34
C VAL A 55 -18.15 -13.87 -10.19
N GLU A 56 -18.62 -13.63 -8.97
CA GLU A 56 -17.89 -13.98 -7.75
C GLU A 56 -18.05 -15.46 -7.43
N MET A 57 -16.93 -16.15 -7.19
CA MET A 57 -16.91 -17.56 -6.80
C MET A 57 -16.71 -17.72 -5.29
N GLN A 58 -16.71 -18.95 -4.78
CA GLN A 58 -16.50 -19.22 -3.35
C GLN A 58 -15.02 -19.12 -2.91
N SER A 59 -14.09 -19.19 -3.86
CA SER A 59 -12.64 -19.04 -3.69
C SER A 59 -11.97 -18.85 -5.04
N GLU A 60 -10.68 -18.49 -5.05
CA GLU A 60 -9.87 -18.41 -6.27
C GLU A 60 -9.74 -19.77 -7.00
N ALA A 61 -9.79 -20.89 -6.27
CA ALA A 61 -9.83 -22.21 -6.91
C ALA A 61 -11.13 -22.40 -7.72
N GLY A 62 -12.27 -21.95 -7.17
CA GLY A 62 -13.55 -21.90 -7.88
C GLY A 62 -13.51 -20.95 -9.07
N ALA A 63 -12.92 -19.76 -8.90
CA ALA A 63 -12.72 -18.80 -9.98
C ALA A 63 -11.88 -19.40 -11.11
N ALA A 64 -10.77 -20.05 -10.82
CA ALA A 64 -9.92 -20.67 -11.84
C ALA A 64 -10.65 -21.79 -12.60
N GLY A 65 -11.46 -22.60 -11.92
CA GLY A 65 -12.30 -23.62 -12.57
C GLY A 65 -13.41 -23.01 -13.45
N ALA A 66 -14.03 -21.92 -12.99
CA ALA A 66 -15.01 -21.17 -13.78
C ALA A 66 -14.37 -20.52 -15.02
N VAL A 67 -13.16 -19.95 -14.88
CA VAL A 67 -12.38 -19.45 -16.03
C VAL A 67 -12.11 -20.59 -17.00
N HIS A 68 -11.60 -21.73 -16.53
CA HIS A 68 -11.35 -22.88 -17.39
C HIS A 68 -12.61 -23.30 -18.15
N GLY A 69 -13.74 -23.46 -17.46
CA GLY A 69 -15.03 -23.82 -18.08
C GLY A 69 -15.52 -22.82 -19.13
N ALA A 70 -15.47 -21.52 -18.83
CA ALA A 70 -15.90 -20.46 -19.75
C ALA A 70 -15.03 -20.41 -21.02
N LEU A 71 -13.71 -20.58 -20.86
CA LEU A 71 -12.78 -20.67 -21.98
C LEU A 71 -13.06 -21.90 -22.85
N GLN A 72 -13.38 -23.05 -22.24
CA GLN A 72 -13.75 -24.26 -22.98
C GLN A 72 -15.09 -24.11 -23.72
N ALA A 73 -15.99 -23.25 -23.23
CA ALA A 73 -17.23 -22.88 -23.91
C ALA A 73 -17.04 -21.83 -25.02
N GLY A 74 -15.81 -21.33 -25.23
CA GLY A 74 -15.47 -20.41 -26.31
C GLY A 74 -15.55 -18.92 -25.97
N SER A 75 -15.84 -18.58 -24.72
CA SER A 75 -15.83 -17.18 -24.26
C SER A 75 -14.39 -16.68 -24.07
N LEU A 76 -14.19 -15.38 -24.27
CA LEU A 76 -12.97 -14.70 -23.82
C LEU A 76 -13.09 -14.38 -22.33
N THR A 77 -12.18 -14.92 -21.52
CA THR A 77 -12.32 -14.89 -20.06
C THR A 77 -11.03 -14.44 -19.37
N THR A 78 -11.21 -13.62 -18.33
CA THR A 78 -10.13 -13.11 -17.48
C THR A 78 -10.42 -13.34 -15.99
N THR A 79 -9.42 -13.10 -15.15
CA THR A 79 -9.54 -13.09 -13.69
C THR A 79 -8.49 -12.16 -13.08
N PHE A 80 -8.72 -11.79 -11.81
CA PHE A 80 -7.88 -10.91 -11.01
C PHE A 80 -7.49 -11.63 -9.73
N THR A 81 -6.20 -11.75 -9.41
CA THR A 81 -5.76 -12.45 -8.19
C THR A 81 -4.39 -11.98 -7.70
N ALA A 82 -3.94 -12.52 -6.57
CA ALA A 82 -2.65 -12.26 -5.93
C ALA A 82 -2.31 -13.35 -4.90
N SER A 83 -1.04 -13.52 -4.55
CA SER A 83 -0.58 -14.28 -3.36
C SER A 83 -1.25 -15.65 -3.23
N GLN A 84 -1.90 -15.90 -2.09
CA GLN A 84 -2.59 -17.15 -1.78
C GLN A 84 -3.63 -17.52 -2.83
N GLY A 85 -4.33 -16.51 -3.36
CA GLY A 85 -5.33 -16.70 -4.40
C GLY A 85 -4.73 -17.31 -5.66
N LEU A 86 -3.58 -16.79 -6.11
CA LEU A 86 -2.87 -17.34 -7.27
C LEU A 86 -2.43 -18.79 -7.02
N LEU A 87 -1.97 -19.12 -5.81
CA LEU A 87 -1.59 -20.50 -5.45
C LEU A 87 -2.78 -21.47 -5.58
N LEU A 88 -3.99 -21.03 -5.23
CA LEU A 88 -5.20 -21.82 -5.38
C LEU A 88 -5.61 -22.03 -6.86
N MET A 89 -5.13 -21.19 -7.77
CA MET A 89 -5.40 -21.32 -9.21
C MET A 89 -4.45 -22.28 -9.94
N ILE A 90 -3.31 -22.65 -9.34
CA ILE A 90 -2.24 -23.47 -9.97
C ILE A 90 -2.77 -24.73 -10.66
N PRO A 91 -3.65 -25.55 -10.05
CA PRO A 91 -4.13 -26.78 -10.70
C PRO A 91 -4.83 -26.51 -12.04
N ASN A 92 -5.64 -25.45 -12.11
CA ASN A 92 -6.33 -25.05 -13.34
C ASN A 92 -5.39 -24.35 -14.32
N MET A 93 -4.34 -23.66 -13.87
CA MET A 93 -3.35 -23.08 -14.77
C MET A 93 -2.66 -24.17 -15.63
N PHE A 94 -2.28 -25.30 -15.04
CA PHE A 94 -1.74 -26.44 -15.82
C PHE A 94 -2.74 -26.93 -16.89
N LYS A 95 -4.04 -26.96 -16.56
CA LYS A 95 -5.10 -27.38 -17.48
C LYS A 95 -5.30 -26.39 -18.62
N ILE A 96 -5.43 -25.10 -18.31
CA ILE A 96 -5.62 -24.03 -19.31
C ILE A 96 -4.43 -23.96 -20.28
N ALA A 97 -3.20 -24.03 -19.75
CA ALA A 97 -1.99 -24.03 -20.57
C ALA A 97 -1.81 -25.32 -21.38
N GLY A 98 -2.05 -26.49 -20.79
CA GLY A 98 -1.96 -27.78 -21.46
C GLY A 98 -2.98 -27.94 -22.60
N GLU A 99 -4.10 -27.23 -22.52
CA GLU A 99 -5.14 -27.23 -23.55
C GLU A 99 -4.95 -26.11 -24.60
N LEU A 100 -3.86 -25.33 -24.52
CA LEU A 100 -3.51 -24.26 -25.46
C LEU A 100 -4.69 -23.32 -25.73
N THR A 101 -5.24 -22.79 -24.63
CA THR A 101 -6.42 -21.95 -24.63
C THR A 101 -6.04 -20.50 -24.27
N PRO A 102 -6.33 -19.53 -25.16
CA PRO A 102 -6.05 -18.11 -24.90
C PRO A 102 -6.75 -17.63 -23.63
N ALA A 103 -6.01 -17.00 -22.73
CA ALA A 103 -6.52 -16.45 -21.47
C ALA A 103 -5.53 -15.43 -20.92
N VAL A 104 -6.02 -14.47 -20.12
CA VAL A 104 -5.13 -13.56 -19.38
C VAL A 104 -5.54 -13.49 -17.91
N PHE A 105 -4.62 -13.82 -17.03
CA PHE A 105 -4.74 -13.62 -15.59
C PHE A 105 -4.00 -12.33 -15.24
N HIS A 106 -4.67 -11.42 -14.55
CA HIS A 106 -4.06 -10.18 -14.09
C HIS A 106 -3.72 -10.29 -12.61
N VAL A 107 -2.43 -10.22 -12.29
CA VAL A 107 -1.90 -10.48 -10.95
C VAL A 107 -1.22 -9.24 -10.40
N THR A 108 -1.72 -8.75 -9.27
CA THR A 108 -0.97 -7.79 -8.47
C THR A 108 -0.01 -8.55 -7.57
N ALA A 109 1.22 -8.76 -8.04
CA ALA A 109 2.19 -9.66 -7.42
C ALA A 109 2.39 -9.32 -5.94
N ARG A 110 2.15 -10.30 -5.06
CA ARG A 110 2.07 -10.13 -3.61
C ARG A 110 2.76 -11.29 -2.89
N THR A 111 3.43 -10.92 -1.79
CA THR A 111 4.07 -11.84 -0.83
C THR A 111 3.19 -13.04 -0.48
N VAL A 112 3.73 -14.25 -0.62
CA VAL A 112 3.15 -15.49 -0.08
C VAL A 112 3.41 -15.53 1.43
N ALA A 113 2.38 -15.85 2.20
CA ALA A 113 2.47 -16.03 3.65
C ALA A 113 3.43 -17.19 3.98
N THR A 114 4.45 -16.89 4.77
CA THR A 114 5.48 -17.85 5.21
C THR A 114 5.57 -17.86 6.74
N HIS A 115 6.57 -17.18 7.33
CA HIS A 115 6.66 -16.94 8.77
C HIS A 115 5.60 -15.93 9.26
N ALA A 116 5.11 -15.08 8.34
CA ALA A 116 4.04 -14.14 8.58
C ALA A 116 3.22 -13.92 7.30
N LEU A 117 1.98 -13.46 7.47
CA LEU A 117 1.19 -12.92 6.37
C LEU A 117 1.73 -11.54 5.98
N SER A 118 1.81 -11.27 4.67
CA SER A 118 1.93 -9.89 4.18
C SER A 118 0.93 -9.64 3.05
N ILE A 119 0.34 -8.45 3.06
CA ILE A 119 -0.50 -7.96 1.96
C ILE A 119 0.31 -7.30 0.86
N PHE A 120 1.58 -7.02 1.12
CA PHE A 120 2.42 -6.15 0.30
C PHE A 120 3.12 -6.90 -0.85
N GLY A 121 3.57 -6.12 -1.83
CA GLY A 121 4.04 -6.59 -3.12
C GLY A 121 5.46 -7.16 -3.12
N ASP A 122 5.59 -8.38 -3.64
CA ASP A 122 6.81 -8.98 -4.16
C ASP A 122 6.42 -10.07 -5.19
N HIS A 123 7.37 -10.78 -5.78
CA HIS A 123 7.11 -11.74 -6.86
C HIS A 123 7.00 -13.20 -6.38
N SER A 124 6.93 -13.47 -5.08
CA SER A 124 6.93 -14.86 -4.57
C SER A 124 5.76 -15.69 -5.08
N ASP A 125 4.60 -15.07 -5.31
CA ASP A 125 3.42 -15.72 -5.89
C ASP A 125 3.59 -16.03 -7.38
N VAL A 126 4.02 -15.05 -8.18
CA VAL A 126 4.29 -15.22 -9.62
C VAL A 126 5.40 -16.25 -9.86
N MET A 127 6.44 -16.25 -9.03
CA MET A 127 7.53 -17.23 -9.13
C MET A 127 7.07 -18.64 -8.75
N SER A 128 6.03 -18.78 -7.94
CA SER A 128 5.45 -20.08 -7.58
C SER A 128 4.69 -20.75 -8.73
N VAL A 129 4.35 -20.00 -9.79
CA VAL A 129 3.57 -20.51 -10.95
C VAL A 129 4.35 -20.56 -12.26
N ARG A 130 5.66 -20.26 -12.23
CA ARG A 130 6.53 -20.18 -13.43
C ARG A 130 6.64 -21.48 -14.24
N ASN A 131 6.26 -22.62 -13.67
CA ASN A 131 6.28 -23.95 -14.29
C ASN A 131 4.93 -24.40 -14.85
N THR A 132 3.86 -23.61 -14.70
CA THR A 132 2.50 -23.99 -15.11
C THR A 132 2.30 -24.05 -16.62
N GLY A 133 3.20 -23.42 -17.40
CA GLY A 133 3.05 -23.21 -18.84
C GLY A 133 2.37 -21.89 -19.21
N PHE A 134 2.07 -21.02 -18.25
CA PHE A 134 1.67 -19.65 -18.58
C PHE A 134 2.87 -18.83 -19.09
N ALA A 135 2.63 -17.99 -20.09
CA ALA A 135 3.54 -16.90 -20.40
C ALA A 135 3.46 -15.87 -19.26
N LEU A 136 4.60 -15.37 -18.79
CA LEU A 136 4.68 -14.42 -17.67
C LEU A 136 5.21 -13.09 -18.21
N ILE A 137 4.39 -12.04 -18.16
CA ILE A 137 4.73 -10.69 -18.64
C ILE A 137 4.60 -9.65 -17.53
N SER A 138 5.65 -8.87 -17.31
CA SER A 138 5.83 -7.94 -16.18
C SER A 138 5.72 -6.48 -16.61
N SER A 139 4.94 -5.68 -15.86
CA SER A 139 4.84 -4.24 -16.05
C SER A 139 5.47 -3.47 -14.89
N CYS A 140 6.14 -2.35 -15.18
CA CYS A 140 6.90 -1.60 -14.18
C CYS A 140 6.22 -0.31 -13.71
N SER A 141 5.15 0.15 -14.37
CA SER A 141 4.42 1.39 -14.03
C SER A 141 2.92 1.26 -14.31
N PRO A 142 2.06 2.18 -13.81
CA PRO A 142 0.64 2.18 -14.16
C PRO A 142 0.36 2.31 -15.67
N GLN A 143 1.21 3.04 -16.42
CA GLN A 143 1.11 3.10 -17.89
C GLN A 143 1.44 1.75 -18.52
N GLU A 144 2.57 1.13 -18.13
CA GLU A 144 2.95 -0.19 -18.66
C GLU A 144 1.92 -1.25 -18.27
N ALA A 145 1.31 -1.16 -17.09
CA ALA A 145 0.27 -2.09 -16.66
C ALA A 145 -0.93 -2.08 -17.61
N GLN A 146 -1.38 -0.90 -18.05
CA GLN A 146 -2.41 -0.78 -19.09
C GLN A 146 -1.95 -1.41 -20.40
N ASP A 147 -0.77 -1.00 -20.87
CA ASP A 147 -0.27 -1.36 -22.20
C ASP A 147 -0.03 -2.88 -22.30
N PHE A 148 0.54 -3.49 -21.26
CA PHE A 148 0.82 -4.93 -21.23
C PHE A 148 -0.40 -5.78 -20.93
N ALA A 149 -1.43 -5.22 -20.29
CA ALA A 149 -2.74 -5.87 -20.29
C ALA A 149 -3.23 -6.04 -21.73
N MET A 150 -3.15 -5.00 -22.56
CA MET A 150 -3.60 -5.05 -23.96
C MET A 150 -2.72 -5.99 -24.80
N ILE A 151 -1.39 -5.89 -24.67
CA ILE A 151 -0.44 -6.76 -25.38
C ILE A 151 -0.66 -8.24 -24.99
N ALA A 152 -0.87 -8.55 -23.71
CA ALA A 152 -1.14 -9.93 -23.26
C ALA A 152 -2.43 -10.48 -23.89
N HIS A 153 -3.52 -9.71 -23.89
CA HIS A 153 -4.81 -10.10 -24.48
C HIS A 153 -4.74 -10.29 -25.99
N ALA A 154 -3.95 -9.48 -26.69
CA ALA A 154 -3.73 -9.64 -28.13
C ALA A 154 -2.82 -10.85 -28.45
N ALA A 155 -1.69 -10.97 -27.74
CA ALA A 155 -0.70 -12.02 -28.01
C ALA A 155 -1.21 -13.42 -27.67
N THR A 156 -2.01 -13.58 -26.61
CA THR A 156 -2.53 -14.89 -26.18
C THR A 156 -3.42 -15.54 -27.25
N LEU A 157 -4.12 -14.73 -28.06
CA LEU A 157 -4.98 -15.23 -29.15
C LEU A 157 -4.18 -15.89 -30.27
N GLU A 158 -3.07 -15.26 -30.69
CA GLU A 158 -2.19 -15.78 -31.76
C GLU A 158 -1.30 -16.91 -31.23
N ALA A 159 -0.70 -16.74 -30.05
CA ALA A 159 0.20 -17.73 -29.45
C ALA A 159 -0.53 -18.98 -28.95
N ARG A 160 -1.83 -18.85 -28.59
CA ARG A 160 -2.62 -19.86 -27.87
C ARG A 160 -2.05 -20.28 -26.52
N VAL A 161 -1.01 -19.60 -26.05
CA VAL A 161 -0.44 -19.75 -24.72
C VAL A 161 -1.18 -18.77 -23.80
N PRO A 162 -1.70 -19.20 -22.63
CA PRO A 162 -2.31 -18.27 -21.70
C PRO A 162 -1.25 -17.39 -21.02
N PHE A 163 -1.62 -16.15 -20.71
CA PHE A 163 -0.73 -15.16 -20.12
C PHE A 163 -1.11 -14.88 -18.67
N LEU A 164 -0.08 -14.69 -17.85
CA LEU A 164 -0.16 -14.03 -16.57
C LEU A 164 0.53 -12.68 -16.74
N HIS A 165 -0.28 -11.63 -16.80
CA HIS A 165 0.20 -10.26 -16.76
C HIS A 165 0.28 -9.83 -15.29
N PHE A 166 1.48 -9.47 -14.82
CA PHE A 166 1.67 -9.04 -13.44
C PHE A 166 2.40 -7.71 -13.30
N PHE A 167 2.10 -7.06 -12.19
CA PHE A 167 2.68 -5.80 -11.76
C PHE A 167 2.69 -5.75 -10.23
N ASP A 168 3.57 -4.94 -9.66
CA ASP A 168 3.88 -5.03 -8.23
C ASP A 168 2.69 -4.57 -7.37
N GLY A 169 2.25 -5.44 -6.46
CA GLY A 169 1.19 -5.16 -5.51
C GLY A 169 1.51 -3.93 -4.66
N PHE A 170 0.53 -3.05 -4.51
CA PHE A 170 0.67 -1.68 -3.99
C PHE A 170 1.55 -0.78 -4.83
N ARG A 171 2.85 -1.10 -4.98
CA ARG A 171 3.86 -0.22 -5.57
C ARG A 171 3.54 0.24 -6.98
N THR A 172 2.84 -0.59 -7.76
CA THR A 172 2.25 -0.20 -9.05
C THR A 172 0.72 -0.24 -9.00
N SER A 173 0.14 -1.23 -8.33
CA SER A 173 -1.33 -1.41 -8.37
C SER A 173 -2.12 -0.31 -7.69
N HIS A 174 -1.54 0.37 -6.70
CA HIS A 174 -2.14 1.48 -5.95
C HIS A 174 -1.40 2.81 -6.13
N GLU A 175 -0.34 2.82 -6.93
CA GLU A 175 0.29 4.07 -7.34
C GLU A 175 -0.63 4.78 -8.34
N VAL A 176 -1.09 5.97 -7.97
CA VAL A 176 -1.87 6.84 -8.84
C VAL A 176 -0.89 7.60 -9.71
N ALA A 177 -1.01 7.48 -11.03
CA ALA A 177 -0.18 8.19 -11.99
C ALA A 177 -1.02 8.76 -13.13
N LYS A 178 -0.45 9.73 -13.85
CA LYS A 178 -1.01 10.22 -15.10
C LYS A 178 -0.74 9.22 -16.21
N VAL A 179 -1.81 8.61 -16.73
CA VAL A 179 -1.80 7.56 -17.76
C VAL A 179 -2.43 8.09 -19.05
N GLU A 180 -1.80 7.79 -20.17
CA GLU A 180 -2.38 7.89 -21.50
C GLU A 180 -3.30 6.70 -21.75
N MET A 181 -4.61 6.93 -21.60
CA MET A 181 -5.61 5.88 -21.71
C MET A 181 -5.73 5.36 -23.15
N LEU A 182 -5.81 4.04 -23.29
CA LEU A 182 -6.22 3.44 -24.56
C LEU A 182 -7.68 3.77 -24.88
N SER A 183 -7.94 4.13 -26.13
CA SER A 183 -9.29 4.32 -26.66
C SER A 183 -9.92 2.96 -27.03
N PRO A 184 -11.27 2.87 -27.10
CA PRO A 184 -11.93 1.68 -27.62
C PRO A 184 -11.48 1.30 -29.03
N GLU A 185 -11.19 2.29 -29.88
CA GLU A 185 -10.70 2.09 -31.25
C GLU A 185 -9.30 1.48 -31.27
N GLU A 186 -8.39 1.96 -30.41
CA GLU A 186 -7.04 1.38 -30.26
C GLU A 186 -7.11 -0.06 -29.73
N MET A 187 -7.96 -0.32 -28.74
CA MET A 187 -8.17 -1.68 -28.22
C MET A 187 -8.76 -2.60 -29.29
N ARG A 188 -9.74 -2.11 -30.06
CA ARG A 188 -10.32 -2.84 -31.19
C ARG A 188 -9.27 -3.13 -32.26
N ALA A 189 -8.40 -2.15 -32.55
CA ALA A 189 -7.31 -2.29 -33.50
C ALA A 189 -6.20 -3.24 -33.05
N MET A 190 -6.17 -3.67 -31.79
CA MET A 190 -5.23 -4.69 -31.29
C MET A 190 -5.78 -6.12 -31.40
N ILE A 191 -7.10 -6.32 -31.33
CA ILE A 191 -7.73 -7.64 -31.34
C ILE A 191 -8.09 -8.09 -32.76
N SER A 192 -7.71 -9.31 -33.13
CA SER A 192 -8.10 -9.92 -34.41
C SER A 192 -9.39 -10.73 -34.24
N ASP A 193 -10.45 -10.35 -34.95
CA ASP A 193 -11.71 -11.11 -34.96
C ASP A 193 -11.52 -12.53 -35.49
N ASP A 194 -10.63 -12.74 -36.46
CA ASP A 194 -10.34 -14.08 -37.00
C ASP A 194 -9.76 -15.00 -35.91
N LEU A 195 -8.89 -14.48 -35.05
CA LEU A 195 -8.34 -15.26 -33.94
C LEU A 195 -9.38 -15.53 -32.85
N VAL A 196 -10.29 -14.58 -32.60
CA VAL A 196 -11.43 -14.77 -31.69
C VAL A 196 -12.38 -15.85 -32.24
N LEU A 197 -12.70 -15.80 -33.53
CA LEU A 197 -13.50 -16.82 -34.21
C LEU A 197 -12.79 -18.18 -34.19
N ALA A 198 -11.46 -18.22 -34.36
CA ALA A 198 -10.69 -19.44 -34.27
C ALA A 198 -10.73 -20.05 -32.85
N HIS A 199 -10.71 -19.23 -31.80
CA HIS A 199 -10.94 -19.66 -30.41
C HIS A 199 -12.32 -20.29 -30.23
N ARG A 200 -13.38 -19.59 -30.66
CA ARG A 200 -14.76 -20.09 -30.63
C ARG A 200 -14.94 -21.37 -31.42
N ALA A 201 -14.29 -21.48 -32.58
CA ALA A 201 -14.27 -22.67 -33.42
C ALA A 201 -13.51 -23.85 -32.79
N ARG A 202 -13.01 -23.74 -31.56
CA ARG A 202 -12.47 -24.85 -30.76
C ARG A 202 -13.28 -25.10 -29.48
N ALA A 203 -14.39 -24.41 -29.25
CA ALA A 203 -15.21 -24.60 -28.08
C ALA A 203 -15.87 -25.98 -28.02
N LEU A 204 -16.22 -26.42 -26.82
CA LEU A 204 -17.14 -27.52 -26.57
C LEU A 204 -18.54 -27.10 -27.02
N SER A 205 -19.12 -27.82 -27.97
CA SER A 205 -20.51 -27.63 -28.42
C SER A 205 -21.14 -28.99 -28.73
N PRO A 206 -22.42 -29.21 -28.34
CA PRO A 206 -23.13 -30.44 -28.70
C PRO A 206 -23.31 -30.60 -30.22
N ASP A 207 -23.31 -29.52 -30.99
CA ASP A 207 -23.44 -29.55 -32.45
C ASP A 207 -22.16 -30.08 -33.15
N ARG A 208 -21.01 -29.97 -32.47
CA ARG A 208 -19.72 -30.48 -32.94
C ARG A 208 -18.89 -30.97 -31.75
N PRO A 209 -19.26 -32.13 -31.18
CA PRO A 209 -18.71 -32.59 -29.92
C PRO A 209 -17.25 -32.98 -30.06
N ILE A 210 -16.45 -32.64 -29.05
CA ILE A 210 -15.05 -33.06 -28.89
C ILE A 210 -14.85 -33.47 -27.42
N ILE A 211 -13.84 -34.30 -27.16
CA ILE A 211 -13.42 -34.67 -25.81
C ILE A 211 -12.08 -33.99 -25.47
N ARG A 212 -11.93 -33.54 -24.22
CA ARG A 212 -10.71 -32.94 -23.68
C ARG A 212 -10.46 -33.44 -22.25
N GLY A 213 -9.21 -33.34 -21.80
CA GLY A 213 -8.83 -33.77 -20.47
C GLY A 213 -8.95 -35.29 -20.27
N THR A 214 -8.63 -36.08 -21.29
CA THR A 214 -8.61 -37.55 -21.16
C THR A 214 -7.56 -38.01 -20.15
N ALA A 215 -7.75 -39.21 -19.60
CA ALA A 215 -6.68 -39.92 -18.90
C ALA A 215 -5.78 -40.60 -19.95
N GLN A 216 -4.47 -40.45 -19.80
CA GLN A 216 -3.47 -41.03 -20.72
C GLN A 216 -2.46 -41.87 -19.94
N ASN A 217 -2.11 -43.02 -20.49
CA ASN A 217 -1.09 -43.91 -19.94
C ASN A 217 0.32 -43.44 -20.32
N PRO A 218 1.38 -44.04 -19.73
CA PRO A 218 2.77 -43.69 -20.03
C PRO A 218 3.18 -43.91 -21.50
N ASP A 219 2.42 -44.70 -22.25
CA ASP A 219 2.68 -45.02 -23.67
C ASP A 219 2.50 -43.81 -24.60
N VAL A 220 1.67 -42.83 -24.25
CA VAL A 220 1.39 -41.65 -25.09
C VAL A 220 1.50 -40.30 -24.38
N PHE A 221 1.49 -40.26 -23.04
CA PHE A 221 1.45 -39.00 -22.30
C PHE A 221 2.66 -38.10 -22.60
N PHE A 222 3.87 -38.66 -22.66
CA PHE A 222 5.08 -37.87 -22.88
C PHE A 222 5.07 -37.25 -24.28
N GLN A 223 4.76 -38.03 -25.31
CA GLN A 223 4.66 -37.56 -26.70
C GLN A 223 3.58 -36.48 -26.84
N ALA A 224 2.44 -36.65 -26.18
CA ALA A 224 1.37 -35.64 -26.16
C ALA A 224 1.81 -34.35 -25.46
N ARG A 225 2.57 -34.45 -24.36
CA ARG A 225 3.05 -33.28 -23.61
C ARG A 225 4.04 -32.43 -24.39
N GLU A 226 4.92 -33.05 -25.19
CA GLU A 226 5.89 -32.37 -26.05
C GLU A 226 5.25 -31.73 -27.30
N ARG A 227 4.02 -32.12 -27.65
CA ARG A 227 3.34 -31.59 -28.86
C ARG A 227 3.07 -30.10 -28.79
N CYS A 228 3.08 -29.49 -27.60
CA CYS A 228 2.91 -28.04 -27.45
C CYS A 228 4.15 -27.22 -27.80
N ASN A 229 5.35 -27.82 -27.90
CA ASN A 229 6.62 -27.08 -28.02
C ASN A 229 6.64 -26.00 -29.11
N PRO A 230 6.09 -26.22 -30.33
CA PRO A 230 6.06 -25.17 -31.36
C PRO A 230 5.32 -23.89 -30.94
N PHE A 231 4.28 -24.00 -30.11
CA PHE A 231 3.53 -22.83 -29.62
C PHE A 231 4.37 -21.99 -28.66
N TYR A 232 5.09 -22.65 -27.74
CA TYR A 232 5.97 -21.97 -26.79
C TYR A 232 7.21 -21.39 -27.46
N ALA A 233 7.77 -22.09 -28.46
CA ALA A 233 8.90 -21.59 -29.24
C ALA A 233 8.53 -20.36 -30.09
N ALA A 234 7.31 -20.30 -30.63
CA ALA A 234 6.83 -19.16 -31.40
C ALA A 234 6.38 -17.97 -30.54
N CYS A 235 6.00 -18.21 -29.28
CA CYS A 235 5.40 -17.21 -28.39
C CYS A 235 6.25 -15.94 -28.21
N PRO A 236 7.57 -15.97 -27.96
CA PRO A 236 8.38 -14.76 -27.87
C PRO A 236 8.31 -13.87 -29.12
N GLY A 237 8.38 -14.47 -30.32
CA GLY A 237 8.27 -13.73 -31.59
C GLY A 237 6.88 -13.13 -31.81
N ILE A 238 5.82 -13.83 -31.39
CA ILE A 238 4.45 -13.32 -31.43
C ILE A 238 4.29 -12.13 -30.49
N VAL A 239 4.86 -12.20 -29.28
CA VAL A 239 4.82 -11.09 -28.32
C VAL A 239 5.58 -9.87 -28.88
N ALA A 240 6.78 -10.07 -29.44
CA ALA A 240 7.55 -8.98 -30.05
C ALA A 240 6.77 -8.29 -31.20
N LYS A 241 6.19 -9.07 -32.12
CA LYS A 241 5.33 -8.56 -33.19
C LYS A 241 4.10 -7.81 -32.65
N THR A 242 3.53 -8.29 -31.54
CA THR A 242 2.39 -7.64 -30.88
C THR A 242 2.81 -6.31 -30.24
N MET A 243 4.00 -6.24 -29.64
CA MET A 243 4.57 -4.99 -29.12
C MET A 243 4.88 -3.99 -30.24
N ASP A 244 5.38 -4.44 -31.39
CA ASP A 244 5.58 -3.58 -32.57
C ASP A 244 4.26 -3.00 -33.09
N ARG A 245 3.23 -3.83 -33.24
CA ARG A 245 1.88 -3.37 -33.61
C ARG A 245 1.32 -2.38 -32.58
N PHE A 246 1.53 -2.63 -31.29
CA PHE A 246 1.12 -1.71 -30.25
C PHE A 246 1.81 -0.35 -30.39
N ALA A 247 3.10 -0.34 -30.73
CA ALA A 247 3.87 0.87 -31.00
C ALA A 247 3.39 1.61 -32.25
N GLU A 248 2.98 0.90 -33.30
CA GLU A 248 2.40 1.50 -34.51
C GLU A 248 1.07 2.22 -34.22
N ILE A 249 0.24 1.65 -33.33
CA ILE A 249 -1.07 2.21 -32.98
C ILE A 249 -0.92 3.38 -32.00
N THR A 250 -0.07 3.23 -30.98
CA THR A 250 -0.05 4.12 -29.80
C THR A 250 1.19 5.02 -29.73
N GLY A 251 2.22 4.75 -30.52
CA GLY A 251 3.53 5.39 -30.43
C GLY A 251 4.44 4.87 -29.31
N ARG A 252 3.94 4.02 -28.40
CA ARG A 252 4.71 3.50 -27.25
C ARG A 252 5.35 2.16 -27.58
N ARG A 253 6.69 2.13 -27.61
CA ARG A 253 7.49 0.95 -28.02
C ARG A 253 7.98 0.16 -26.81
N TYR A 254 7.91 -1.15 -26.94
CA TYR A 254 8.40 -2.12 -25.96
C TYR A 254 9.08 -3.30 -26.66
N HIS A 255 9.97 -3.99 -25.95
CA HIS A 255 10.58 -5.23 -26.40
C HIS A 255 10.46 -6.31 -25.31
N LEU A 256 10.84 -7.55 -25.61
CA LEU A 256 10.88 -8.63 -24.61
C LEU A 256 11.83 -8.28 -23.44
N PHE A 257 12.92 -7.60 -23.78
CA PHE A 257 13.95 -7.10 -22.88
C PHE A 257 14.33 -5.68 -23.32
N ASP A 258 14.11 -4.68 -22.48
CA ASP A 258 14.45 -3.28 -22.79
C ASP A 258 15.73 -2.87 -22.06
N TYR A 259 16.76 -2.50 -22.81
CA TYR A 259 17.98 -1.92 -22.25
C TYR A 259 17.88 -0.40 -22.18
N VAL A 260 18.34 0.17 -21.07
CA VAL A 260 18.54 1.61 -20.90
C VAL A 260 19.87 1.88 -20.21
N GLY A 261 20.65 2.82 -20.74
CA GLY A 261 21.89 3.28 -20.12
C GLY A 261 22.96 3.60 -21.15
N ALA A 262 24.21 3.66 -20.71
CA ALA A 262 25.34 3.92 -21.58
C ALA A 262 25.47 2.83 -22.66
N PRO A 263 25.63 3.16 -23.95
CA PRO A 263 25.86 2.16 -25.00
C PRO A 263 27.13 1.33 -24.79
N ASP A 264 28.10 1.88 -24.06
CA ASP A 264 29.37 1.26 -23.69
C ASP A 264 29.43 0.85 -22.21
N ALA A 265 28.28 0.53 -21.59
CA ALA A 265 28.22 0.13 -20.19
C ALA A 265 29.06 -1.11 -19.86
N ASP A 266 29.81 -1.06 -18.77
CA ASP A 266 30.59 -2.20 -18.26
C ASP A 266 29.88 -2.95 -17.12
N ARG A 267 28.86 -2.33 -16.51
CA ARG A 267 28.07 -2.84 -15.38
C ARG A 267 26.59 -2.67 -15.66
N VAL A 268 25.81 -3.74 -15.55
CA VAL A 268 24.37 -3.73 -15.81
C VAL A 268 23.59 -4.36 -14.66
N ILE A 269 22.44 -3.77 -14.32
CA ILE A 269 21.43 -4.40 -13.45
C ILE A 269 20.34 -5.04 -14.32
N VAL A 270 19.96 -6.28 -14.03
CA VAL A 270 18.85 -7.00 -14.68
C VAL A 270 17.76 -7.23 -13.65
N LEU A 271 16.52 -6.80 -13.93
CA LEU A 271 15.40 -6.91 -12.98
C LEU A 271 14.02 -6.82 -13.66
N MET A 272 12.98 -7.09 -12.88
CA MET A 272 11.56 -7.11 -13.27
C MET A 272 10.71 -6.20 -12.38
N GLY A 273 9.54 -5.79 -12.85
CA GLY A 273 8.58 -5.00 -12.05
C GLY A 273 9.06 -3.58 -11.72
N SER A 274 8.39 -2.93 -10.77
CA SER A 274 8.52 -1.49 -10.49
C SER A 274 9.92 -1.03 -10.08
N GLY A 275 10.76 -1.93 -9.56
CA GLY A 275 12.16 -1.62 -9.25
C GLY A 275 12.95 -1.18 -10.49
N ALA A 276 12.53 -1.61 -11.68
CA ALA A 276 13.14 -1.21 -12.95
C ALA A 276 12.98 0.28 -13.27
N GLU A 277 11.91 0.93 -12.79
CA GLU A 277 11.72 2.38 -12.97
C GLU A 277 12.64 3.20 -12.06
N ALA A 278 12.81 2.79 -10.79
CA ALA A 278 13.80 3.39 -9.90
C ALA A 278 15.23 3.18 -10.41
N ALA A 279 15.53 1.98 -10.94
CA ALA A 279 16.83 1.68 -11.54
C ALA A 279 17.09 2.50 -12.80
N HIS A 280 16.08 2.68 -13.66
CA HIS A 280 16.14 3.54 -14.83
C HIS A 280 16.46 5.00 -14.44
N GLU A 281 15.70 5.57 -13.50
CA GLU A 281 15.95 6.92 -12.99
C GLU A 281 17.38 7.07 -12.45
N THR A 282 17.85 6.06 -11.72
CA THR A 282 19.21 6.06 -11.16
C THR A 282 20.27 5.97 -12.25
N VAL A 283 20.10 5.12 -13.25
CA VAL A 283 21.03 4.97 -14.38
C VAL A 283 21.12 6.27 -15.18
N GLU A 284 19.99 6.92 -15.48
CA GLU A 284 19.98 8.22 -16.17
C GLU A 284 20.80 9.26 -15.40
N TYR A 285 20.62 9.34 -14.07
CA TYR A 285 21.39 10.25 -13.23
C TYR A 285 22.88 9.89 -13.21
N LEU A 286 23.24 8.63 -13.03
CA LEU A 286 24.64 8.18 -12.97
C LEU A 286 25.36 8.40 -14.31
N ASN A 287 24.69 8.15 -15.44
CA ASN A 287 25.25 8.42 -16.77
C ASN A 287 25.37 9.94 -17.02
N GLY A 288 24.29 10.71 -16.81
CA GLY A 288 24.20 12.12 -17.20
C GLY A 288 24.92 13.09 -16.27
N ASN A 289 24.95 12.81 -14.96
CA ASN A 289 25.52 13.71 -13.96
C ASN A 289 26.89 13.26 -13.45
N LEU A 290 27.16 11.94 -13.39
CA LEU A 290 28.42 11.40 -12.87
C LEU A 290 29.30 10.73 -13.93
N GLY A 291 28.83 10.60 -15.18
CA GLY A 291 29.60 9.99 -16.27
C GLY A 291 29.89 8.50 -16.10
N GLU A 292 29.13 7.79 -15.27
CA GLU A 292 29.32 6.36 -15.06
C GLU A 292 28.85 5.55 -16.26
N LYS A 293 29.54 4.44 -16.57
CA LYS A 293 29.21 3.52 -17.66
C LYS A 293 28.31 2.37 -17.19
N VAL A 294 27.11 2.73 -16.76
CA VAL A 294 26.14 1.79 -16.19
C VAL A 294 24.89 1.67 -17.05
N GLY A 295 24.19 0.54 -16.93
CA GLY A 295 22.91 0.30 -17.58
C GLY A 295 21.94 -0.53 -16.74
N VAL A 296 20.69 -0.56 -17.17
CA VAL A 296 19.64 -1.41 -16.64
C VAL A 296 18.96 -2.14 -17.79
N LEU A 297 18.71 -3.43 -17.62
CA LEU A 297 17.91 -4.23 -18.54
C LEU A 297 16.64 -4.68 -17.84
N LYS A 298 15.52 -4.26 -18.41
CA LYS A 298 14.17 -4.52 -17.91
C LYS A 298 13.62 -5.76 -18.59
N VAL A 299 13.35 -6.80 -17.81
CA VAL A 299 12.76 -8.04 -18.33
C VAL A 299 11.24 -7.86 -18.39
N ARG A 300 10.68 -7.87 -19.61
CA ARG A 300 9.23 -7.73 -19.83
C ARG A 300 8.59 -9.10 -19.92
N LEU A 301 9.03 -9.91 -20.89
CA LEU A 301 8.57 -11.30 -21.03
C LEU A 301 9.53 -12.23 -20.26
N PHE A 302 9.13 -12.64 -19.06
CA PHE A 302 9.89 -13.57 -18.24
C PHE A 302 9.70 -15.03 -18.68
N ARG A 303 8.50 -15.38 -19.15
CA ARG A 303 8.22 -16.70 -19.73
C ARG A 303 7.39 -16.56 -21.01
N PRO A 304 7.69 -17.32 -22.07
CA PRO A 304 8.91 -18.10 -22.28
C PRO A 304 10.16 -17.20 -22.30
N PHE A 305 11.25 -17.64 -21.65
CA PHE A 305 12.47 -16.85 -21.57
C PHE A 305 13.29 -17.03 -22.86
N SER A 306 13.35 -16.01 -23.71
CA SER A 306 14.17 -16.05 -24.93
C SER A 306 15.61 -15.69 -24.61
N ALA A 307 16.46 -16.71 -24.38
CA ALA A 307 17.89 -16.51 -24.10
C ALA A 307 18.59 -15.69 -25.18
N LYS A 308 18.23 -15.92 -26.44
CA LYS A 308 18.76 -15.22 -27.60
C LYS A 308 18.43 -13.72 -27.58
N ASP A 309 17.17 -13.37 -27.36
CA ASP A 309 16.75 -11.96 -27.34
C ASP A 309 17.27 -11.24 -26.08
N PHE A 310 17.37 -11.95 -24.95
CA PHE A 310 17.97 -11.45 -23.72
C PHE A 310 19.44 -11.05 -23.91
N VAL A 311 20.26 -11.98 -24.42
CA VAL A 311 21.70 -11.76 -24.59
C VAL A 311 21.99 -10.69 -25.65
N ARG A 312 21.17 -10.59 -26.70
CA ARG A 312 21.29 -9.54 -27.73
C ARG A 312 20.93 -8.15 -27.23
N ALA A 313 20.09 -8.03 -26.22
CA ALA A 313 19.71 -6.76 -25.64
C ALA A 313 20.81 -6.15 -24.75
N LEU A 314 21.82 -6.94 -24.36
CA LEU A 314 22.97 -6.46 -23.56
C LEU A 314 24.07 -5.86 -24.45
N PRO A 315 24.68 -4.72 -24.06
CA PRO A 315 25.87 -4.21 -24.74
C PRO A 315 27.03 -5.20 -24.71
N SER A 316 27.78 -5.34 -25.80
CA SER A 316 28.95 -6.24 -25.89
C SER A 316 30.07 -5.90 -24.92
N THR A 317 30.06 -4.69 -24.36
CA THR A 317 31.04 -4.14 -23.42
C THR A 317 30.81 -4.54 -21.97
N VAL A 318 29.67 -5.18 -21.66
CA VAL A 318 29.30 -5.57 -20.30
C VAL A 318 30.31 -6.58 -19.74
N LYS A 319 30.80 -6.30 -18.53
CA LYS A 319 31.74 -7.17 -17.80
C LYS A 319 31.14 -7.75 -16.53
N LYS A 320 30.18 -7.05 -15.91
CA LYS A 320 29.55 -7.47 -14.66
C LYS A 320 28.06 -7.20 -14.67
N ILE A 321 27.28 -8.16 -14.16
CA ILE A 321 25.83 -8.10 -14.11
C ILE A 321 25.36 -8.36 -12.68
N ALA A 322 24.51 -7.49 -12.14
CA ALA A 322 23.72 -7.80 -10.95
C ALA A 322 22.29 -8.15 -11.35
N VAL A 323 21.84 -9.36 -11.01
CA VAL A 323 20.46 -9.80 -11.24
C VAL A 323 19.69 -9.65 -9.95
N LEU A 324 18.57 -8.94 -9.99
CA LEU A 324 17.76 -8.64 -8.82
C LEU A 324 16.43 -9.37 -8.87
N ASP A 325 16.23 -10.24 -7.88
CA ASP A 325 15.01 -10.99 -7.68
C ASP A 325 14.19 -10.40 -6.54
N ARG A 326 12.91 -10.15 -6.82
CA ARG A 326 11.94 -9.70 -5.81
C ARG A 326 11.25 -10.90 -5.15
N THR A 327 12.00 -11.93 -4.82
CA THR A 327 11.49 -13.15 -4.14
C THR A 327 12.60 -13.77 -3.29
N LYS A 328 12.27 -14.79 -2.50
CA LYS A 328 13.23 -15.64 -1.81
C LYS A 328 12.81 -17.10 -1.96
N GLU A 329 13.71 -17.93 -2.46
CA GLU A 329 13.56 -19.40 -2.48
C GLU A 329 14.53 -20.01 -1.45
N PRO A 330 14.10 -20.28 -0.20
CA PRO A 330 15.00 -20.82 0.82
C PRO A 330 15.62 -22.16 0.40
N GLY A 331 16.95 -22.23 0.41
CA GLY A 331 17.70 -23.44 0.05
C GLY A 331 17.96 -23.64 -1.45
N ALA A 332 17.43 -22.77 -2.32
CA ALA A 332 17.77 -22.79 -3.73
C ALA A 332 19.22 -22.34 -3.99
N ALA A 333 19.81 -22.78 -5.11
CA ALA A 333 21.14 -22.34 -5.54
C ALA A 333 21.20 -20.85 -5.90
N GLY A 334 20.04 -20.22 -6.11
CA GLY A 334 19.85 -18.80 -6.35
C GLY A 334 18.38 -18.54 -6.68
N GLU A 335 18.00 -17.28 -6.82
CA GLU A 335 16.61 -16.92 -7.16
C GLU A 335 16.30 -17.15 -8.66
N PRO A 336 15.01 -17.20 -9.06
CA PRO A 336 14.61 -17.63 -10.40
C PRO A 336 15.22 -16.83 -11.55
N LEU A 337 15.17 -15.48 -11.51
CA LEU A 337 15.69 -14.67 -12.60
C LEU A 337 17.22 -14.78 -12.67
N TYR A 338 17.91 -14.78 -11.52
CA TYR A 338 19.34 -15.04 -11.45
C TYR A 338 19.74 -16.35 -12.13
N GLN A 339 19.02 -17.45 -11.87
CA GLN A 339 19.30 -18.74 -12.51
C GLN A 339 19.06 -18.71 -14.02
N ASP A 340 17.99 -18.07 -14.49
CA ASP A 340 17.70 -17.95 -15.92
C ASP A 340 18.75 -17.12 -16.65
N VAL A 341 19.22 -16.03 -16.05
CA VAL A 341 20.27 -15.17 -16.62
C VAL A 341 21.59 -15.93 -16.75
N ILE A 342 21.99 -16.68 -15.72
CA ILE A 342 23.20 -17.52 -15.81
C ILE A 342 23.06 -18.54 -16.93
N THR A 343 21.93 -19.25 -16.97
CA THR A 343 21.67 -20.28 -17.97
C THR A 343 21.74 -19.68 -19.38
N ALA A 344 21.04 -18.57 -19.62
CA ALA A 344 21.03 -17.90 -20.91
C ALA A 344 22.41 -17.42 -21.34
N LEU A 345 23.20 -16.82 -20.44
CA LEU A 345 24.55 -16.37 -20.76
C LEU A 345 25.48 -17.54 -21.12
N VAL A 346 25.43 -18.62 -20.34
CA VAL A 346 26.29 -19.80 -20.57
C VAL A 346 25.91 -20.52 -21.86
N GLU A 347 24.62 -20.75 -22.11
CA GLU A 347 24.15 -21.42 -23.32
C GLU A 347 24.49 -20.60 -24.58
N MET A 348 24.18 -19.30 -24.58
CA MET A 348 24.45 -18.42 -25.73
C MET A 348 25.94 -18.24 -25.98
N PHE A 349 26.77 -18.19 -24.93
CA PHE A 349 28.22 -18.13 -25.06
C PHE A 349 28.78 -19.43 -25.63
N THR A 350 28.34 -20.58 -25.11
CA THR A 350 28.77 -21.90 -25.60
C THR A 350 28.34 -22.13 -27.05
N ALA A 351 27.19 -21.59 -27.47
CA ALA A 351 26.73 -21.62 -28.84
C ALA A 351 27.48 -20.67 -29.78
N GLY A 352 28.35 -19.79 -29.27
CA GLY A 352 29.03 -18.76 -30.07
C GLY A 352 28.09 -17.63 -30.54
N GLU A 353 26.94 -17.48 -29.91
CA GLU A 353 25.92 -16.48 -30.25
C GLU A 353 25.88 -15.29 -29.27
N ALA A 354 26.68 -15.31 -28.20
CA ALA A 354 26.82 -14.21 -27.27
C ALA A 354 27.73 -13.09 -27.83
N PRO A 355 27.43 -11.80 -27.55
CA PRO A 355 28.20 -10.66 -28.05
C PRO A 355 29.47 -10.36 -27.24
N PHE A 356 29.79 -11.17 -26.22
CA PHE A 356 30.89 -10.94 -25.29
C PHE A 356 32.10 -11.82 -25.63
N SER A 357 33.31 -11.31 -25.38
CA SER A 357 34.55 -12.10 -25.48
C SER A 357 34.71 -13.12 -24.34
N GLU A 358 34.14 -12.82 -23.18
CA GLU A 358 34.13 -13.64 -21.98
C GLU A 358 32.74 -13.55 -21.33
N ILE A 359 32.34 -14.58 -20.58
CA ILE A 359 31.06 -14.55 -19.86
C ILE A 359 31.15 -13.46 -18.76
N PRO A 360 30.24 -12.47 -18.74
CA PRO A 360 30.22 -11.44 -17.70
C PRO A 360 30.09 -12.06 -16.31
N ARG A 361 30.75 -11.47 -15.30
CA ARG A 361 30.59 -11.90 -13.91
C ARG A 361 29.17 -11.57 -13.43
N VAL A 362 28.39 -12.59 -13.09
CA VAL A 362 27.01 -12.44 -12.61
C VAL A 362 26.96 -12.58 -11.08
N VAL A 363 26.29 -11.64 -10.42
CA VAL A 363 25.90 -11.75 -9.00
C VAL A 363 24.38 -11.63 -8.86
N GLY A 364 23.80 -12.40 -7.95
CA GLY A 364 22.38 -12.38 -7.59
C GLY A 364 22.14 -11.58 -6.32
N GLY A 365 21.06 -10.80 -6.30
CA GLY A 365 20.64 -10.00 -5.16
C GLY A 365 19.14 -10.08 -4.93
N ARG A 366 18.72 -10.05 -3.67
CA ARG A 366 17.31 -9.93 -3.30
C ARG A 366 16.98 -8.52 -2.84
N TYR A 367 15.81 -8.05 -3.24
CA TYR A 367 15.32 -6.72 -2.86
C TYR A 367 13.80 -6.72 -2.68
N GLY A 368 13.29 -5.67 -2.05
CA GLY A 368 11.88 -5.28 -2.20
C GLY A 368 10.81 -6.27 -1.71
N LEU A 369 11.20 -7.32 -0.95
CA LEU A 369 10.26 -8.30 -0.40
C LEU A 369 9.20 -7.60 0.45
N SER A 370 7.93 -8.00 0.30
CA SER A 370 6.82 -7.38 1.02
C SER A 370 6.82 -5.84 0.95
N SER A 371 7.00 -5.28 -0.24
CA SER A 371 7.12 -3.83 -0.49
C SER A 371 8.17 -3.12 0.35
N LYS A 372 9.25 -3.82 0.77
CA LYS A 372 10.44 -3.14 1.27
C LYS A 372 10.90 -2.09 0.24
N GLU A 373 11.31 -0.93 0.72
CA GLU A 373 11.74 0.16 -0.16
C GLU A 373 12.92 -0.25 -1.04
N PHE A 374 12.94 0.29 -2.26
CA PHE A 374 14.02 0.12 -3.21
C PHE A 374 14.33 1.47 -3.85
N THR A 375 15.33 2.15 -3.29
CA THR A 375 15.62 3.56 -3.56
C THR A 375 16.85 3.72 -4.47
N PRO A 376 17.04 4.91 -5.08
CA PRO A 376 18.25 5.23 -5.84
C PRO A 376 19.55 5.02 -5.07
N ALA A 377 19.53 5.28 -3.76
CA ALA A 377 20.67 5.02 -2.87
C ALA A 377 21.06 3.54 -2.84
N MET A 378 20.08 2.65 -2.72
CA MET A 378 20.28 1.20 -2.74
C MET A 378 20.79 0.72 -4.09
N ILE A 379 20.25 1.26 -5.18
CA ILE A 379 20.65 0.94 -6.56
C ILE A 379 22.09 1.38 -6.83
N LYS A 380 22.47 2.58 -6.39
CA LYS A 380 23.85 3.04 -6.43
C LYS A 380 24.77 2.11 -5.62
N GLY A 381 24.34 1.68 -4.42
CA GLY A 381 25.09 0.70 -3.61
C GLY A 381 25.36 -0.61 -4.36
N ILE A 382 24.41 -1.10 -5.16
CA ILE A 382 24.61 -2.27 -6.03
C ILE A 382 25.66 -1.99 -7.11
N PHE A 383 25.60 -0.83 -7.78
CA PHE A 383 26.63 -0.47 -8.76
C PHE A 383 28.02 -0.27 -8.14
N ASP A 384 28.09 0.25 -6.91
CA ASP A 384 29.33 0.37 -6.15
C ASP A 384 29.88 -1.02 -5.75
N GLU A 385 29.01 -1.97 -5.40
CA GLU A 385 29.40 -3.37 -5.20
C GLU A 385 29.99 -3.97 -6.49
N LEU A 386 29.37 -3.73 -7.64
CA LEU A 386 29.86 -4.20 -8.94
C LEU A 386 31.22 -3.57 -9.34
N LYS A 387 31.62 -2.43 -8.75
CA LYS A 387 32.96 -1.87 -9.00
C LYS A 387 34.06 -2.76 -8.40
N LYS A 388 33.79 -3.47 -7.31
CA LYS A 388 34.78 -4.31 -6.61
C LYS A 388 35.25 -5.47 -7.50
N ASP A 389 36.50 -5.90 -7.34
CA ASP A 389 37.06 -7.03 -8.11
C ASP A 389 36.29 -8.33 -7.87
N ASN A 390 35.90 -8.58 -6.61
CA ASN A 390 35.08 -9.72 -6.21
C ASN A 390 33.77 -9.22 -5.58
N PRO A 391 32.74 -8.88 -6.37
CA PRO A 391 31.45 -8.43 -5.84
C PRO A 391 30.78 -9.56 -5.06
N LYS A 392 30.13 -9.20 -3.94
CA LYS A 392 29.35 -10.11 -3.10
C LYS A 392 28.21 -10.70 -3.93
N ASN A 393 28.15 -12.03 -3.97
CA ASN A 393 27.04 -12.77 -4.57
C ASN A 393 25.98 -13.12 -3.50
N HIS A 394 24.76 -13.42 -3.93
CA HIS A 394 23.61 -13.78 -3.08
C HIS A 394 23.29 -12.74 -1.99
N PHE A 395 23.45 -11.46 -2.33
CA PHE A 395 23.29 -10.36 -1.39
C PHE A 395 21.82 -10.01 -1.12
N THR A 396 21.59 -9.18 -0.10
CA THR A 396 20.33 -8.46 0.09
C THR A 396 20.58 -6.95 0.05
N VAL A 397 19.54 -6.17 -0.25
CA VAL A 397 19.61 -4.71 -0.15
C VAL A 397 18.32 -4.15 0.44
N GLY A 398 18.43 -3.09 1.25
CA GLY A 398 17.32 -2.47 1.96
C GLY A 398 17.01 -3.04 3.34
N ILE A 399 17.88 -3.90 3.88
CA ILE A 399 17.85 -4.42 5.25
C ILE A 399 19.25 -4.43 5.85
N LEU A 400 19.35 -4.48 7.18
CA LEU A 400 20.58 -4.79 7.90
C LEU A 400 20.57 -6.27 8.29
N ASP A 401 21.31 -7.09 7.56
CA ASP A 401 21.48 -8.52 7.86
C ASP A 401 22.79 -8.75 8.61
N ASP A 402 22.72 -8.60 9.93
CA ASP A 402 23.81 -8.82 10.88
C ASP A 402 23.96 -10.30 11.31
N VAL A 403 23.16 -11.19 10.74
CA VAL A 403 23.19 -12.63 11.05
C VAL A 403 23.95 -13.38 9.96
N SER A 404 23.49 -13.27 8.71
CA SER A 404 24.11 -13.96 7.56
C SER A 404 25.05 -13.06 6.78
N ASN A 405 25.14 -11.78 7.13
CA ASN A 405 26.02 -10.78 6.50
C ASN A 405 25.82 -10.66 4.98
N THR A 406 24.59 -10.89 4.50
CA THR A 406 24.29 -10.81 3.06
C THR A 406 23.98 -9.38 2.60
N SER A 407 23.64 -8.46 3.50
CA SER A 407 23.27 -7.09 3.12
C SER A 407 24.43 -6.31 2.52
N LEU A 408 24.12 -5.46 1.53
CA LEU A 408 25.03 -4.46 0.98
C LEU A 408 24.95 -3.15 1.77
N GLU A 409 26.10 -2.51 1.93
CA GLU A 409 26.18 -1.13 2.42
C GLU A 409 25.88 -0.15 1.27
N TYR A 410 25.23 0.96 1.61
CA TYR A 410 24.97 2.06 0.68
C TYR A 410 24.84 3.38 1.44
N ASP A 411 25.06 4.50 0.75
CA ASP A 411 24.88 5.84 1.32
C ASP A 411 23.40 6.25 1.26
N PRO A 412 22.66 6.29 2.39
CA PRO A 412 21.25 6.64 2.41
C PRO A 412 20.99 8.12 2.06
N SER A 413 22.03 8.96 1.99
CA SER A 413 21.90 10.38 1.64
C SER A 413 21.89 10.63 0.13
N PHE A 414 22.23 9.63 -0.69
CA PHE A 414 22.18 9.74 -2.15
C PHE A 414 20.73 9.88 -2.63
N SER A 415 20.48 10.82 -3.54
CA SER A 415 19.16 11.09 -4.10
C SER A 415 19.27 11.57 -5.54
N THR A 416 18.33 11.12 -6.37
CA THR A 416 18.16 11.48 -7.78
C THR A 416 16.96 12.42 -7.99
N GLU A 417 16.29 12.85 -6.91
CA GLU A 417 15.06 13.62 -7.00
C GLU A 417 15.31 15.01 -7.62
N ASP A 418 14.59 15.31 -8.71
CA ASP A 418 14.72 16.57 -9.46
C ASP A 418 14.27 17.78 -8.60
N PRO A 419 15.09 18.84 -8.44
CA PRO A 419 14.70 20.04 -7.69
C PRO A 419 13.43 20.74 -8.19
N SER A 420 13.07 20.59 -9.47
CA SER A 420 11.85 21.13 -10.07
C SER A 420 10.58 20.35 -9.73
N THR A 421 10.71 19.18 -9.10
CA THR A 421 9.58 18.36 -8.67
C THR A 421 9.15 18.74 -7.25
N VAL A 422 7.87 19.08 -7.09
CA VAL A 422 7.25 19.22 -5.77
C VAL A 422 7.06 17.83 -5.18
N ARG A 423 7.52 17.65 -3.94
CA ARG A 423 7.54 16.40 -3.17
C ARG A 423 6.84 16.67 -1.85
N ALA A 424 5.56 16.31 -1.80
CA ALA A 424 4.69 16.60 -0.67
C ALA A 424 4.39 15.32 0.14
N VAL A 425 4.59 15.39 1.45
CA VAL A 425 4.28 14.31 2.39
C VAL A 425 3.18 14.76 3.34
N PHE A 426 2.15 13.95 3.50
CA PHE A 426 1.00 14.25 4.36
C PHE A 426 0.79 13.15 5.38
N TYR A 427 0.85 13.50 6.65
CA TYR A 427 0.54 12.63 7.78
C TYR A 427 -0.90 12.90 8.23
N GLY A 428 -1.75 11.89 8.12
CA GLY A 428 -3.15 11.93 8.57
C GLY A 428 -3.53 10.68 9.37
N LEU A 429 -4.80 10.60 9.77
CA LEU A 429 -5.39 9.45 10.42
C LEU A 429 -6.28 8.65 9.47
N GLY A 430 -6.32 7.34 9.63
CA GLY A 430 -7.33 6.49 8.99
C GLY A 430 -8.73 7.03 9.25
N SER A 431 -9.44 7.37 8.16
CA SER A 431 -10.79 7.96 8.12
C SER A 431 -10.91 9.48 8.37
N ASP A 432 -9.81 10.24 8.40
CA ASP A 432 -9.89 11.72 8.51
C ASP A 432 -10.10 12.44 7.16
N GLY A 433 -10.04 11.69 6.06
CA GLY A 433 -10.25 12.19 4.69
C GLY A 433 -8.99 12.69 3.96
N THR A 434 -7.81 12.62 4.59
CA THR A 434 -6.52 13.07 4.01
C THR A 434 -6.20 12.37 2.70
N VAL A 435 -6.23 11.03 2.67
CA VAL A 435 -5.96 10.23 1.47
C VAL A 435 -6.92 10.60 0.33
N GLY A 436 -8.21 10.76 0.64
CA GLY A 436 -9.23 11.13 -0.35
C GLY A 436 -9.00 12.53 -0.94
N ALA A 437 -8.65 13.50 -0.09
CA ALA A 437 -8.28 14.84 -0.54
C ALA A 437 -7.03 14.81 -1.41
N ASN A 438 -6.00 14.05 -1.03
CA ASN A 438 -4.78 13.90 -1.81
C ASN A 438 -5.02 13.23 -3.17
N LYS A 439 -5.83 12.17 -3.24
CA LYS A 439 -6.28 11.58 -4.52
C LYS A 439 -6.97 12.61 -5.42
N ASN A 440 -7.77 13.50 -4.84
CA ASN A 440 -8.42 14.59 -5.58
C ASN A 440 -7.40 15.64 -6.05
N SER A 441 -6.48 16.07 -5.18
CA SER A 441 -5.40 17.01 -5.53
C SER A 441 -4.55 16.51 -6.70
N ILE A 442 -4.22 15.21 -6.72
CA ILE A 442 -3.46 14.62 -7.84
C ILE A 442 -4.25 14.73 -9.14
N LYS A 443 -5.57 14.48 -9.13
CA LYS A 443 -6.43 14.64 -10.31
C LYS A 443 -6.48 16.09 -10.79
N ILE A 444 -6.70 17.05 -9.89
CA ILE A 444 -6.72 18.49 -10.24
C ILE A 444 -5.39 18.90 -10.88
N ILE A 445 -4.26 18.58 -10.26
CA ILE A 445 -2.94 19.02 -10.74
C ILE A 445 -2.53 18.26 -12.01
N GLY A 446 -2.79 16.96 -12.07
CA GLY A 446 -2.38 16.10 -13.19
C GLY A 446 -3.22 16.28 -14.45
N GLU A 447 -4.54 16.45 -14.30
CA GLU A 447 -5.48 16.57 -15.42
C GLU A 447 -5.69 18.03 -15.84
N ASP A 448 -6.00 18.92 -14.89
CA ASP A 448 -6.42 20.29 -15.20
C ASP A 448 -5.22 21.24 -15.42
N ALA A 449 -4.15 21.10 -14.60
CA ALA A 449 -2.95 21.93 -14.73
C ALA A 449 -1.86 21.35 -15.64
N GLY A 450 -2.04 20.12 -16.14
CA GLY A 450 -1.17 19.52 -17.15
C GLY A 450 0.17 18.96 -16.66
N LEU A 451 0.53 19.11 -15.38
CA LEU A 451 1.77 18.55 -14.82
C LEU A 451 1.75 17.00 -14.81
N ASN A 452 2.93 16.39 -14.70
CA ASN A 452 3.02 14.98 -14.33
C ASN A 452 2.74 14.86 -12.83
N ALA A 453 1.90 13.90 -12.46
CA ALA A 453 1.47 13.70 -11.09
C ALA A 453 1.60 12.23 -10.71
N GLN A 454 2.10 12.00 -9.49
CA GLN A 454 2.21 10.69 -8.87
C GLN A 454 1.68 10.78 -7.44
N GLY A 455 0.97 9.75 -6.99
CA GLY A 455 0.58 9.57 -5.60
C GLY A 455 0.73 8.14 -5.12
N PHE A 456 1.37 7.98 -3.98
CA PHE A 456 1.47 6.71 -3.27
C PHE A 456 1.00 6.89 -1.83
N PHE A 457 0.25 5.92 -1.31
CA PHE A 457 -0.40 6.01 -0.01
C PHE A 457 0.02 4.82 0.86
N VAL A 458 0.68 5.11 1.97
CA VAL A 458 1.05 4.13 2.98
C VAL A 458 -0.08 4.07 4.00
N TYR A 459 -0.64 2.86 4.14
CA TYR A 459 -1.66 2.55 5.13
C TYR A 459 -1.08 1.64 6.20
N ASP A 460 -1.61 1.75 7.41
CA ASP A 460 -1.38 0.77 8.47
C ASP A 460 -2.33 -0.44 8.28
N SER A 461 -1.91 -1.59 8.79
CA SER A 461 -2.74 -2.78 9.03
C SER A 461 -3.96 -2.52 9.92
N LYS A 462 -3.88 -1.52 10.81
CA LYS A 462 -4.99 -1.09 11.67
C LYS A 462 -6.06 -0.40 10.81
N LYS A 463 -7.28 -0.96 10.79
CA LYS A 463 -8.41 -0.49 9.94
C LYS A 463 -8.87 0.96 10.20
N SER A 464 -8.68 1.48 11.41
CA SER A 464 -9.09 2.85 11.76
C SER A 464 -8.19 3.48 12.82
N GLY A 465 -8.09 4.81 12.78
CA GLY A 465 -7.38 5.59 13.79
C GLY A 465 -5.86 5.45 13.76
N SER A 466 -5.29 4.87 12.71
CA SER A 466 -3.85 4.69 12.52
C SER A 466 -3.27 5.77 11.64
N MET A 467 -1.95 5.95 11.70
CA MET A 467 -1.27 6.90 10.83
C MET A 467 -1.40 6.46 9.37
N THR A 468 -1.67 7.43 8.50
CA THR A 468 -1.60 7.28 7.04
C THR A 468 -0.59 8.30 6.52
N THR A 469 0.24 7.88 5.59
CA THR A 469 1.25 8.74 4.98
C THR A 469 1.01 8.80 3.48
N SER A 470 0.72 9.99 2.95
CA SER A 470 0.57 10.21 1.51
C SER A 470 1.85 10.82 0.95
N HIS A 471 2.37 10.25 -0.12
CA HIS A 471 3.54 10.76 -0.85
C HIS A 471 3.11 11.21 -2.23
N LEU A 472 3.18 12.51 -2.49
CA LEU A 472 2.78 13.10 -3.76
C LEU A 472 3.98 13.73 -4.47
N ARG A 473 4.09 13.48 -5.77
CA ARG A 473 5.07 14.15 -6.64
C ARG A 473 4.38 14.87 -7.77
N PHE A 474 4.80 16.10 -8.05
CA PHE A 474 4.31 16.91 -9.16
C PHE A 474 5.49 17.56 -9.87
N GLY A 475 5.60 17.38 -11.18
CA GLY A 475 6.74 17.91 -11.92
C GLY A 475 6.51 18.03 -13.42
N PRO A 476 7.42 18.75 -14.12
CA PRO A 476 7.32 18.93 -15.57
C PRO A 476 7.72 17.66 -16.35
N LYS A 477 8.54 16.78 -15.75
CA LYS A 477 9.00 15.53 -16.36
C LYS A 477 8.17 14.33 -15.91
N PRO A 478 8.11 13.24 -16.71
CA PRO A 478 7.55 11.97 -16.26
C PRO A 478 8.21 11.51 -14.96
N ILE A 479 7.39 10.99 -14.03
CA ILE A 479 7.86 10.61 -12.69
C ILE A 479 8.06 9.08 -12.67
N ARG A 480 9.32 8.65 -12.49
CA ARG A 480 9.71 7.22 -12.40
C ARG A 480 9.98 6.76 -10.96
N SER A 481 9.81 7.65 -10.00
CA SER A 481 10.21 7.46 -8.61
C SER A 481 9.28 6.48 -7.87
N THR A 482 9.44 5.18 -8.13
CA THR A 482 8.66 4.07 -7.53
C THR A 482 9.12 3.75 -6.09
N TYR A 483 9.42 4.79 -5.32
CA TYR A 483 9.89 4.75 -3.93
C TYR A 483 9.29 5.92 -3.12
N LEU A 484 9.30 5.83 -1.80
CA LEU A 484 8.77 6.85 -0.90
C LEU A 484 9.62 8.13 -0.94
N ILE A 485 9.00 9.27 -0.64
CA ILE A 485 9.71 10.54 -0.52
C ILE A 485 10.52 10.54 0.77
N SER A 486 11.84 10.70 0.67
CA SER A 486 12.74 10.88 1.82
C SER A 486 13.19 12.33 2.01
N ARG A 487 13.03 13.19 0.98
CA ARG A 487 13.38 14.62 0.99
C ARG A 487 12.22 15.48 0.49
N ALA A 488 11.25 15.70 1.36
CA ALA A 488 10.04 16.46 1.07
C ALA A 488 10.30 17.97 1.11
N ASN A 489 9.83 18.70 0.09
CA ASN A 489 9.79 20.17 0.09
C ASN A 489 8.49 20.74 0.64
N PHE A 490 7.51 19.87 0.88
CA PHE A 490 6.28 20.17 1.60
C PHE A 490 5.93 19.03 2.56
N VAL A 491 5.69 19.34 3.83
CA VAL A 491 5.23 18.38 4.84
C VAL A 491 3.96 18.92 5.48
N ALA A 492 2.93 18.10 5.60
CA ALA A 492 1.72 18.43 6.35
C ALA A 492 1.43 17.40 7.43
N CYS A 493 1.08 17.88 8.61
CA CYS A 493 0.59 17.05 9.72
C CYS A 493 -0.85 17.45 10.05
N HIS A 494 -1.79 16.56 9.77
CA HIS A 494 -3.22 16.82 9.97
C HIS A 494 -3.69 16.44 11.37
N GLN A 495 -2.82 15.80 12.18
CA GLN A 495 -3.11 15.32 13.52
C GLN A 495 -2.00 15.72 14.48
N PHE A 496 -2.27 16.71 15.34
CA PHE A 496 -1.28 17.24 16.29
C PHE A 496 -0.63 16.15 17.16
N THR A 497 -1.40 15.15 17.60
CA THR A 497 -0.93 14.07 18.48
C THR A 497 0.16 13.19 17.85
N LEU A 498 0.27 13.13 16.53
CA LEU A 498 1.36 12.39 15.87
C LEU A 498 2.73 13.00 16.18
N MET A 499 2.79 14.33 16.34
CA MET A 499 4.04 15.04 16.68
C MET A 499 4.51 14.80 18.11
N GLU A 500 3.63 14.30 18.98
CA GLU A 500 4.01 13.92 20.34
C GLU A 500 4.85 12.63 20.35
N LYS A 501 4.75 11.79 19.31
CA LYS A 501 5.31 10.42 19.33
C LYS A 501 6.23 10.08 18.15
N ILE A 502 6.06 10.75 17.01
CA ILE A 502 6.73 10.41 15.75
C ILE A 502 7.49 11.62 15.24
N ASP A 503 8.74 11.41 14.79
CA ASP A 503 9.53 12.44 14.11
C ASP A 503 9.05 12.65 12.67
N ILE A 504 7.91 13.32 12.53
CA ILE A 504 7.27 13.60 11.24
C ILE A 504 8.10 14.54 10.34
N LEU A 505 9.02 15.32 10.91
CA LEU A 505 9.83 16.31 10.17
C LEU A 505 11.18 15.75 9.72
N ARG A 506 11.47 14.48 10.04
CA ARG A 506 12.67 13.77 9.55
C ARG A 506 12.81 13.87 8.03
N CYS A 507 11.71 13.70 7.29
CA CYS A 507 11.71 13.71 5.82
C CYS A 507 11.78 15.12 5.20
N ALA A 508 11.61 16.19 5.96
CA ALA A 508 11.66 17.55 5.44
C ALA A 508 13.07 17.91 4.96
N GLN A 509 13.18 18.51 3.79
CA GLN A 509 14.43 19.11 3.31
C GLN A 509 14.63 20.54 3.85
N GLU A 510 15.83 21.11 3.70
CA GLU A 510 16.07 22.52 4.04
C GLU A 510 15.17 23.47 3.21
N GLY A 511 14.57 24.46 3.86
CA GLY A 511 13.66 25.43 3.27
C GLY A 511 12.26 24.89 2.94
N ALA A 512 11.94 23.66 3.36
CA ALA A 512 10.63 23.07 3.11
C ALA A 512 9.49 23.83 3.83
N VAL A 513 8.28 23.70 3.28
CA VAL A 513 7.06 24.22 3.91
C VAL A 513 6.52 23.17 4.88
N PHE A 514 6.21 23.57 6.10
CA PHE A 514 5.55 22.73 7.09
C PHE A 514 4.16 23.28 7.43
N LEU A 515 3.11 22.49 7.20
CA LEU A 515 1.72 22.81 7.53
C LEU A 515 1.23 21.94 8.67
N LEU A 516 0.76 22.56 9.75
CA LEU A 516 0.23 21.86 10.92
C LEU A 516 -1.24 22.20 11.19
N ASN A 517 -2.07 21.17 11.34
CA ASN A 517 -3.37 21.30 11.99
C ASN A 517 -3.19 21.28 13.52
N SER A 518 -3.52 22.38 14.19
CA SER A 518 -3.33 22.58 15.63
C SER A 518 -4.52 23.29 16.25
N ILE A 519 -4.85 22.95 17.51
CA ILE A 519 -5.82 23.74 18.28
C ILE A 519 -5.24 25.07 18.77
N TYR A 520 -3.91 25.18 18.83
CA TYR A 520 -3.15 26.36 19.25
C TYR A 520 -2.91 27.31 18.07
N GLY A 521 -3.02 28.62 18.32
CA GLY A 521 -2.77 29.66 17.33
C GLY A 521 -1.28 29.89 17.04
N PRO A 522 -0.95 30.79 16.08
CA PRO A 522 0.44 31.06 15.68
C PRO A 522 1.34 31.58 16.81
N ASP A 523 0.77 32.29 17.79
CA ASP A 523 1.53 32.85 18.93
C ASP A 523 1.78 31.83 20.05
N GLU A 524 1.02 30.73 20.08
CA GLU A 524 1.03 29.74 21.17
C GLU A 524 1.67 28.41 20.74
N VAL A 525 1.48 28.01 19.48
CA VAL A 525 1.80 26.65 18.99
C VAL A 525 3.25 26.27 19.26
N TRP A 526 4.18 27.23 19.20
CA TRP A 526 5.61 26.99 19.44
C TRP A 526 5.87 26.33 20.80
N ASN A 527 5.16 26.77 21.85
CA ASN A 527 5.33 26.27 23.23
C ASN A 527 4.80 24.84 23.41
N HIS A 528 4.07 24.32 22.44
CA HIS A 528 3.51 22.97 22.44
C HIS A 528 4.27 22.00 21.52
N LEU A 529 5.35 22.42 20.88
CA LEU A 529 6.20 21.56 20.05
C LEU A 529 7.32 20.90 20.88
N SER A 530 7.64 19.66 20.55
CA SER A 530 8.77 18.94 21.16
C SER A 530 10.11 19.57 20.76
N ARG A 531 11.14 19.34 21.60
CA ARG A 531 12.52 19.74 21.32
C ARG A 531 12.99 19.28 19.94
N THR A 532 12.71 18.03 19.57
CA THR A 532 13.06 17.47 18.25
C THR A 532 12.37 18.22 17.10
N VAL A 533 11.08 18.52 17.22
CA VAL A 533 10.32 19.25 16.18
C VAL A 533 10.83 20.69 16.03
N GLN A 534 11.01 21.42 17.14
CA GLN A 534 11.55 22.78 17.10
C GLN A 534 12.94 22.82 16.45
N ARG A 535 13.82 21.85 16.78
CA ARG A 535 15.15 21.72 16.18
C ARG A 535 15.07 21.56 14.67
N HIS A 536 14.23 20.65 14.16
CA HIS A 536 14.04 20.48 12.70
C HIS A 536 13.57 21.77 12.03
N ILE A 537 12.62 22.50 12.64
CA ILE A 537 12.11 23.76 12.09
C ILE A 537 13.23 24.80 11.96
N ILE A 538 14.07 24.95 12.99
CA ILE A 538 15.16 25.93 13.00
C ILE A 538 16.30 25.51 12.08
N GLU A 539 16.87 24.32 12.27
CA GLU A 539 18.06 23.86 11.54
C GLU A 539 17.80 23.76 10.04
N LYS A 540 16.61 23.29 9.66
CA LYS A 540 16.20 23.16 8.25
C LYS A 540 15.53 24.44 7.72
N LYS A 541 15.43 25.51 8.50
CA LYS A 541 14.84 26.81 8.10
C LYS A 541 13.45 26.63 7.46
N LEU A 542 12.59 25.86 8.12
CA LEU A 542 11.27 25.52 7.58
C LEU A 542 10.35 26.74 7.57
N LYS A 543 9.52 26.85 6.54
CA LYS A 543 8.41 27.83 6.51
C LYS A 543 7.22 27.22 7.22
N PHE A 544 6.97 27.65 8.44
CA PHE A 544 6.01 27.01 9.33
C PHE A 544 4.64 27.70 9.29
N TYR A 545 3.60 26.96 8.92
CA TYR A 545 2.21 27.40 8.88
C TYR A 545 1.34 26.58 9.82
N VAL A 546 0.37 27.23 10.47
CA VAL A 546 -0.58 26.60 11.38
C VAL A 546 -2.02 27.00 11.05
N ILE A 547 -2.95 26.08 11.29
CA ILE A 547 -4.39 26.31 11.21
C ILE A 547 -5.14 25.42 12.20
N ASN A 548 -6.21 25.94 12.81
CA ASN A 548 -7.18 25.12 13.54
C ASN A 548 -8.29 24.63 12.60
N ALA A 549 -7.99 23.58 11.85
CA ALA A 549 -8.89 23.09 10.81
C ALA A 549 -10.20 22.53 11.38
N TYR A 550 -10.20 22.03 12.62
CA TYR A 550 -11.41 21.58 13.30
C TYR A 550 -12.36 22.74 13.60
N LYS A 551 -11.85 23.85 14.13
CA LYS A 551 -12.64 25.07 14.37
C LYS A 551 -13.21 25.60 13.06
N VAL A 552 -12.39 25.72 12.03
CA VAL A 552 -12.82 26.18 10.70
C VAL A 552 -13.89 25.27 10.12
N ALA A 553 -13.71 23.94 10.19
CA ALA A 553 -14.69 22.98 9.70
C ALA A 553 -16.01 23.03 10.48
N ALA A 554 -15.97 23.20 11.81
CA ALA A 554 -17.15 23.33 12.64
C ALA A 554 -17.94 24.61 12.33
N GLU A 555 -17.26 25.76 12.24
CA GLU A 555 -17.88 27.06 11.91
C GLU A 555 -18.44 27.08 10.47
N ALA A 556 -17.79 26.39 9.52
CA ALA A 556 -18.30 26.20 8.16
C ALA A 556 -19.43 25.14 8.06
N GLY A 557 -19.82 24.50 9.17
CA GLY A 557 -20.90 23.51 9.20
C GLY A 557 -20.54 22.15 8.59
N MET A 558 -19.25 21.79 8.56
CA MET A 558 -18.72 20.51 8.07
C MET A 558 -18.43 19.49 9.18
N GLY A 559 -18.64 19.86 10.45
CA GLY A 559 -18.32 19.02 11.61
C GLY A 559 -16.81 18.82 11.74
N ASN A 560 -16.37 17.58 11.98
CA ASN A 560 -14.94 17.26 12.19
C ASN A 560 -14.17 16.92 10.90
N ARG A 561 -14.71 17.29 9.72
CA ARG A 561 -14.09 16.98 8.42
C ARG A 561 -13.12 18.09 8.01
N ILE A 562 -11.84 17.86 8.28
CA ILE A 562 -10.75 18.83 8.02
C ILE A 562 -10.17 18.72 6.61
N ASN A 563 -10.52 17.69 5.85
CA ASN A 563 -9.91 17.35 4.56
C ASN A 563 -9.97 18.49 3.53
N THR A 564 -11.13 19.15 3.36
CA THR A 564 -11.26 20.30 2.44
C THR A 564 -10.40 21.48 2.90
N VAL A 565 -10.38 21.76 4.21
CA VAL A 565 -9.61 22.88 4.79
C VAL A 565 -8.12 22.67 4.55
N MET A 566 -7.60 21.49 4.90
CA MET A 566 -6.17 21.17 4.73
C MET A 566 -5.76 21.12 3.27
N GLN A 567 -6.63 20.63 2.39
CA GLN A 567 -6.40 20.63 0.94
C GLN A 567 -6.23 22.06 0.40
N VAL A 568 -7.08 22.99 0.83
CA VAL A 568 -6.98 24.41 0.44
C VAL A 568 -5.66 25.02 0.89
N CYS A 569 -5.27 24.77 2.14
CA CYS A 569 -3.99 25.24 2.66
C CYS A 569 -2.81 24.71 1.83
N PHE A 570 -2.81 23.41 1.47
CA PHE A 570 -1.77 22.83 0.60
C PHE A 570 -1.66 23.56 -0.73
N PHE A 571 -2.77 23.78 -1.44
CA PHE A 571 -2.74 24.51 -2.71
C PHE A 571 -2.28 25.96 -2.55
N ALA A 572 -2.62 26.62 -1.45
CA ALA A 572 -2.29 28.02 -1.22
C ALA A 572 -0.79 28.26 -0.96
N ILE A 573 -0.08 27.30 -0.36
CA ILE A 573 1.30 27.50 0.13
C ILE A 573 2.33 26.50 -0.44
N SER A 574 1.91 25.53 -1.25
CA SER A 574 2.83 24.57 -1.91
C SER A 574 3.58 25.15 -3.11
N ASN A 575 3.14 26.30 -3.65
CA ASN A 575 3.66 26.92 -4.87
C ASN A 575 3.64 26.03 -6.14
N ILE A 576 2.81 24.98 -6.17
CA ILE A 576 2.63 24.14 -7.37
C ILE A 576 1.95 24.93 -8.49
N LEU A 577 0.97 25.75 -8.12
CA LEU A 577 0.25 26.65 -9.02
C LEU A 577 0.26 28.07 -8.44
N PRO A 578 0.16 29.11 -9.29
CA PRO A 578 -0.14 30.46 -8.82
C PRO A 578 -1.40 30.45 -7.94
N ARG A 579 -1.36 31.19 -6.82
CA ARG A 579 -2.40 31.16 -5.78
C ARG A 579 -3.82 31.35 -6.33
N GLU A 580 -4.01 32.29 -7.25
CA GLU A 580 -5.33 32.57 -7.86
C GLU A 580 -5.85 31.38 -8.67
N GLN A 581 -4.99 30.80 -9.51
CA GLN A 581 -5.30 29.61 -10.31
C GLN A 581 -5.59 28.39 -9.42
N ALA A 582 -4.85 28.25 -8.32
CA ALA A 582 -5.05 27.18 -7.36
C ALA A 582 -6.44 27.27 -6.70
N ILE A 583 -6.86 28.46 -6.28
CA ILE A 583 -8.18 28.70 -5.67
C ILE A 583 -9.30 28.44 -6.68
N GLU A 584 -9.15 28.90 -7.92
CA GLU A 584 -10.12 28.68 -8.99
C GLU A 584 -10.28 27.18 -9.31
N ALA A 585 -9.16 26.45 -9.43
CA ALA A 585 -9.16 25.02 -9.69
C ALA A 585 -9.89 24.24 -8.58
N ILE A 586 -9.65 24.58 -7.30
CA ILE A 586 -10.35 23.97 -6.17
C ILE A 586 -11.85 24.26 -6.21
N LYS A 587 -12.25 25.53 -6.40
CA LYS A 587 -13.68 25.91 -6.46
C LYS A 587 -14.39 25.20 -7.61
N THR A 588 -13.71 25.02 -8.75
CA THR A 588 -14.20 24.27 -9.91
C THR A 588 -14.35 22.77 -9.60
N ALA A 589 -13.35 22.15 -8.97
CA ALA A 589 -13.38 20.75 -8.57
C ALA A 589 -14.49 20.45 -7.54
N ILE A 590 -14.70 21.36 -6.58
CA ILE A 590 -15.82 21.30 -5.61
C ILE A 590 -17.15 21.30 -6.36
N LYS A 591 -17.35 22.19 -7.34
CA LYS A 591 -18.58 22.25 -8.14
C LYS A 591 -18.80 20.97 -8.95
N LYS A 592 -17.74 20.42 -9.57
CA LYS A 592 -17.79 19.15 -10.30
C LYS A 592 -18.18 17.97 -9.40
N THR A 593 -17.60 17.90 -8.21
CA THR A 593 -17.78 16.79 -7.25
C THR A 593 -19.13 16.87 -6.53
N TYR A 594 -19.51 18.06 -6.05
CA TYR A 594 -20.65 18.25 -5.16
C TYR A 594 -21.87 18.92 -5.82
N GLY A 595 -21.77 19.36 -7.07
CA GLY A 595 -22.89 19.99 -7.79
C GLY A 595 -24.14 19.11 -7.86
N LYS A 596 -23.96 17.77 -7.98
CA LYS A 596 -25.05 16.79 -7.94
C LYS A 596 -25.74 16.68 -6.57
N ARG A 597 -25.14 17.20 -5.50
CA ARG A 597 -25.67 17.20 -4.13
C ARG A 597 -26.38 18.51 -3.76
N GLY A 598 -26.48 19.47 -4.70
CA GLY A 598 -27.21 20.73 -4.55
C GLY A 598 -26.33 21.95 -4.22
N GLU A 599 -26.81 23.13 -4.60
CA GLU A 599 -26.09 24.41 -4.51
C GLU A 599 -25.68 24.76 -3.07
N ALA A 600 -26.53 24.46 -2.08
CA ALA A 600 -26.22 24.72 -0.67
C ALA A 600 -24.96 23.97 -0.17
N VAL A 601 -24.69 22.77 -0.70
CA VAL A 601 -23.48 22.00 -0.35
C VAL A 601 -22.25 22.63 -1.00
N VAL A 602 -22.37 23.10 -2.24
CA VAL A 602 -21.29 23.79 -2.96
C VAL A 602 -20.91 25.09 -2.24
N GLN A 603 -21.90 25.93 -1.89
CA GLN A 603 -21.69 27.19 -1.18
C GLN A 603 -21.01 26.98 0.19
N LYS A 604 -21.39 25.94 0.95
CA LYS A 604 -20.70 25.59 2.19
C LYS A 604 -19.24 25.23 1.99
N ASN A 605 -18.92 24.48 0.94
CA ASN A 605 -17.53 24.13 0.63
C ASN A 605 -16.74 25.37 0.15
N TRP A 606 -17.34 26.28 -0.60
CA TRP A 606 -16.68 27.55 -0.98
C TRP A 606 -16.44 28.46 0.23
N ALA A 607 -17.41 28.57 1.15
CA ALA A 607 -17.21 29.29 2.40
C ALA A 607 -16.05 28.68 3.22
N ALA A 608 -15.96 27.34 3.28
CA ALA A 608 -14.85 26.66 3.92
C ALA A 608 -13.48 26.96 3.26
N VAL A 609 -13.44 27.11 1.92
CA VAL A 609 -12.22 27.53 1.19
C VAL A 609 -11.79 28.92 1.64
N ASP A 610 -12.72 29.88 1.64
CA ASP A 610 -12.42 31.27 1.99
C ASP A 610 -12.02 31.40 3.47
N MET A 611 -12.71 30.69 4.37
CA MET A 611 -12.36 30.63 5.79
C MET A 611 -11.00 29.97 6.04
N ALA A 612 -10.66 28.91 5.31
CA ALA A 612 -9.36 28.25 5.43
C ALA A 612 -8.22 29.22 5.08
N LEU A 613 -8.37 30.01 4.02
CA LEU A 613 -7.37 31.01 3.62
C LEU A 613 -7.24 32.15 4.64
N ALA A 614 -8.34 32.56 5.27
CA ALA A 614 -8.34 33.63 6.28
C ALA A 614 -7.75 33.19 7.63
N ASN A 615 -7.81 31.89 7.96
CA ASN A 615 -7.33 31.31 9.21
C ASN A 615 -6.01 30.53 9.08
N LEU A 616 -5.34 30.63 7.92
CA LEU A 616 -4.02 30.07 7.71
C LEU A 616 -2.97 31.10 8.08
N HIS A 617 -2.17 30.80 9.11
CA HIS A 617 -1.20 31.73 9.67
C HIS A 617 0.22 31.20 9.53
N GLU A 618 1.14 32.06 9.12
CA GLU A 618 2.57 31.80 9.19
C GLU A 618 3.06 32.06 10.62
N VAL A 619 3.84 31.13 11.16
CA VAL A 619 4.39 31.21 12.52
C VAL A 619 5.75 31.89 12.45
N THR A 620 5.95 32.90 13.30
CA THR A 620 7.28 33.50 13.45
C THR A 620 8.16 32.54 14.26
N VAL A 621 9.10 31.88 13.57
CA VAL A 621 9.99 30.89 14.17
C VAL A 621 11.06 31.57 15.05
N PRO A 622 11.15 31.25 16.35
CA PRO A 622 12.23 31.70 17.21
C PRO A 622 13.59 31.15 16.77
N GLY A 623 14.68 31.89 17.03
CA GLY A 623 16.03 31.48 16.63
C GLY A 623 16.65 30.33 17.46
N GLU A 624 15.99 29.91 18.54
CA GLU A 624 16.49 28.89 19.46
C GLU A 624 15.39 27.91 19.89
N VAL A 625 15.81 26.72 20.30
CA VAL A 625 14.91 25.68 20.84
C VAL A 625 14.56 26.03 22.28
N THR A 626 13.28 26.23 22.56
CA THR A 626 12.77 26.62 23.89
C THR A 626 12.01 25.50 24.61
N SER A 627 11.67 24.42 23.92
CA SER A 627 10.89 23.32 24.50
C SER A 627 11.62 22.62 25.66
N THR A 628 10.87 22.32 26.73
CA THR A 628 11.36 21.59 27.90
C THR A 628 11.11 20.09 27.83
N PHE A 629 10.32 19.62 26.87
CA PHE A 629 9.98 18.22 26.66
C PHE A 629 10.37 17.75 25.25
N ASP A 630 10.41 16.44 25.04
CA ASP A 630 10.69 15.85 23.73
C ASP A 630 9.60 14.84 23.35
N LEU A 631 9.80 14.11 22.24
CA LEU A 631 8.92 13.02 21.83
C LEU A 631 8.71 12.03 22.99
N ALA A 632 7.45 11.69 23.23
CA ALA A 632 7.06 10.71 24.24
C ALA A 632 7.61 9.32 23.86
N PRO A 633 8.00 8.51 24.86
CA PRO A 633 8.43 7.14 24.60
C PRO A 633 7.28 6.34 23.97
N ALA A 634 7.61 5.48 23.01
CA ALA A 634 6.64 4.70 22.26
C ALA A 634 5.94 3.63 23.11
N VAL A 635 6.64 3.15 24.14
CA VAL A 635 6.13 2.25 25.17
C VAL A 635 6.66 2.71 26.54
N PRO A 636 5.93 2.49 27.65
CA PRO A 636 6.39 2.89 28.99
C PRO A 636 7.68 2.18 29.44
N ASP A 637 8.47 2.80 30.31
CA ASP A 637 9.75 2.25 30.81
C ASP A 637 9.62 0.85 31.43
N HIS A 638 8.51 0.59 32.11
CA HIS A 638 8.22 -0.70 32.76
C HIS A 638 7.62 -1.76 31.81
N ALA A 639 7.55 -1.48 30.50
CA ALA A 639 7.14 -2.46 29.51
C ALA A 639 8.22 -3.57 29.37
N PRO A 640 7.83 -4.81 29.04
CA PRO A 640 8.77 -5.89 28.73
C PRO A 640 9.86 -5.51 27.71
N GLU A 641 11.07 -6.05 27.89
CA GLU A 641 12.25 -5.76 27.06
C GLU A 641 11.99 -5.91 25.55
N PHE A 642 11.29 -6.98 25.13
CA PHE A 642 10.93 -7.20 23.73
C PHE A 642 10.20 -5.99 23.11
N LEU A 643 9.34 -5.31 23.86
CA LEU A 643 8.60 -4.15 23.35
C LEU A 643 9.53 -2.96 23.13
N HIS A 644 10.52 -2.75 23.99
CA HIS A 644 11.50 -1.68 23.86
C HIS A 644 12.43 -1.93 22.66
N GLU A 645 12.91 -3.15 22.51
CA GLU A 645 13.87 -3.49 21.46
C GLU A 645 13.25 -3.60 20.07
N PHE A 646 11.96 -3.97 19.99
CA PHE A 646 11.30 -4.28 18.71
C PHE A 646 10.05 -3.41 18.46
N THR A 647 9.04 -3.52 19.32
CA THR A 647 7.73 -2.88 19.09
C THR A 647 7.80 -1.36 19.08
N ALA A 648 8.64 -0.77 19.94
CA ALA A 648 8.84 0.68 20.03
C ALA A 648 9.39 1.26 18.72
N ALA A 649 10.30 0.56 18.05
CA ALA A 649 10.80 0.98 16.74
C ALA A 649 9.67 0.97 15.69
N ILE A 650 8.80 -0.05 15.68
CA ILE A 650 7.68 -0.11 14.75
C ILE A 650 6.67 1.02 15.01
N ILE A 651 6.32 1.26 16.28
CA ILE A 651 5.38 2.35 16.66
C ILE A 651 5.92 3.73 16.24
N ARG A 652 7.24 3.94 16.27
CA ARG A 652 7.90 5.18 15.86
C ARG A 652 8.12 5.32 14.35
N ASP A 653 7.60 4.39 13.55
CA ASP A 653 7.87 4.34 12.10
C ASP A 653 9.36 4.11 11.76
N GLU A 654 10.08 3.43 12.66
CA GLU A 654 11.51 3.11 12.56
C GLU A 654 11.75 1.61 12.32
N GLY A 655 10.71 0.81 12.06
CA GLY A 655 10.82 -0.64 11.87
C GLY A 655 11.76 -1.06 10.74
N ASN A 656 12.03 -0.19 9.76
CA ASN A 656 13.01 -0.43 8.71
C ASN A 656 14.47 -0.43 9.20
N SER A 657 14.75 0.12 10.38
CA SER A 657 16.08 0.14 11.00
C SER A 657 16.40 -1.12 11.81
N LEU A 658 15.39 -1.94 12.13
CA LEU A 658 15.59 -3.16 12.89
C LEU A 658 16.43 -4.16 12.07
N PRO A 659 17.53 -4.70 12.64
CA PRO A 659 18.32 -5.71 11.97
C PRO A 659 17.64 -7.08 12.00
N VAL A 660 18.15 -8.01 11.19
CA VAL A 660 17.66 -9.39 11.13
C VAL A 660 17.73 -10.09 12.49
N SER A 661 18.76 -9.84 13.29
CA SER A 661 18.93 -10.44 14.63
C SER A 661 17.81 -10.11 15.63
N LYS A 662 17.05 -9.03 15.40
CA LYS A 662 15.91 -8.63 16.26
C LYS A 662 14.59 -9.26 15.85
N MET A 663 14.54 -9.98 14.73
CA MET A 663 13.34 -10.67 14.26
C MET A 663 13.20 -12.04 14.94
N PRO A 664 11.98 -12.44 15.36
CA PRO A 664 11.74 -13.82 15.76
C PRO A 664 12.03 -14.79 14.60
N VAL A 665 12.77 -15.86 14.88
CA VAL A 665 13.25 -16.81 13.84
C VAL A 665 12.13 -17.53 13.10
N ASP A 666 10.96 -17.66 13.71
CA ASP A 666 9.78 -18.36 13.20
C ASP A 666 8.52 -17.47 13.15
N GLY A 667 8.67 -16.17 13.41
CA GLY A 667 7.55 -15.23 13.47
C GLY A 667 6.72 -15.28 14.77
N THR A 668 7.22 -15.93 15.84
CA THR A 668 6.52 -15.95 17.14
C THR A 668 6.64 -14.62 17.89
N PHE A 669 5.50 -14.05 18.32
CA PHE A 669 5.42 -12.80 19.08
C PHE A 669 4.80 -13.00 20.48
N PRO A 670 5.19 -12.21 21.49
CA PRO A 670 4.52 -12.22 22.79
C PRO A 670 3.08 -11.72 22.69
N THR A 671 2.22 -12.23 23.58
CA THR A 671 0.81 -11.79 23.69
C THR A 671 0.68 -10.52 24.53
N ALA A 672 -0.52 -9.91 24.51
CA ALA A 672 -0.87 -8.75 25.35
C ALA A 672 0.05 -7.53 25.16
N THR A 673 0.55 -7.31 23.94
CA THR A 673 1.42 -6.15 23.62
C THR A 673 0.64 -4.86 23.44
N THR A 674 -0.64 -4.92 23.04
CA THR A 674 -1.49 -3.74 22.80
C THR A 674 -1.76 -2.90 24.04
N GLN A 675 -1.69 -3.49 25.25
CA GLN A 675 -1.88 -2.75 26.50
C GLN A 675 -0.83 -1.65 26.71
N TRP A 676 0.29 -1.70 25.98
CA TRP A 676 1.41 -0.77 26.05
C TRP A 676 1.38 0.34 24.99
N GLU A 677 0.52 0.24 23.96
CA GLU A 677 0.53 1.19 22.83
C GLU A 677 0.01 2.59 23.20
N LYS A 678 -1.03 2.66 24.04
CA LYS A 678 -1.65 3.92 24.54
C LYS A 678 -1.84 4.96 23.44
N ARG A 679 -2.54 4.57 22.36
CA ARG A 679 -2.56 5.29 21.07
C ARG A 679 -3.02 6.75 21.16
N ASN A 680 -3.92 7.06 22.09
CA ASN A 680 -4.45 8.40 22.37
C ASN A 680 -5.07 9.09 21.13
N ILE A 681 -6.11 8.48 20.55
CA ILE A 681 -6.70 8.91 19.27
C ILE A 681 -8.10 9.54 19.39
N ALA A 682 -8.74 9.48 20.56
CA ALA A 682 -10.09 10.00 20.74
C ALA A 682 -10.10 11.48 21.11
N LEU A 683 -10.93 12.29 20.44
CA LEU A 683 -11.14 13.68 20.85
C LEU A 683 -12.02 13.79 22.10
N GLU A 684 -12.95 12.84 22.24
CA GLU A 684 -13.87 12.74 23.38
C GLU A 684 -13.84 11.33 23.97
N ILE A 685 -13.99 11.23 25.28
CA ILE A 685 -14.06 9.96 26.02
C ILE A 685 -15.28 9.91 26.94
N PRO A 686 -15.78 8.70 27.26
CA PRO A 686 -16.86 8.55 28.22
C PRO A 686 -16.41 8.92 29.63
N GLU A 687 -17.18 9.74 30.33
CA GLU A 687 -17.04 10.00 31.76
C GLU A 687 -18.20 9.37 32.52
N TRP A 688 -17.88 8.68 33.61
CA TRP A 688 -18.85 8.00 34.47
C TRP A 688 -19.49 8.95 35.49
N ASP A 689 -20.81 8.85 35.63
CA ASP A 689 -21.64 9.43 36.70
C ASP A 689 -22.10 8.30 37.66
N PRO A 690 -21.50 8.22 38.86
CA PRO A 690 -21.81 7.19 39.86
C PRO A 690 -23.26 7.21 40.37
N ASP A 691 -23.88 8.38 40.48
CA ASP A 691 -25.18 8.56 41.13
C ASP A 691 -26.31 8.02 40.24
N THR A 692 -26.21 8.29 38.94
CA THR A 692 -27.15 7.80 37.94
C THR A 692 -26.94 6.31 37.61
N CYS A 693 -25.74 5.77 37.83
CA CYS A 693 -25.38 4.43 37.39
C CYS A 693 -26.13 3.30 38.10
N ILE A 694 -26.68 2.36 37.32
CA ILE A 694 -27.35 1.16 37.84
C ILE A 694 -26.45 -0.10 37.87
N GLN A 695 -25.16 0.04 37.56
CA GLN A 695 -24.13 -1.02 37.66
C GLN A 695 -24.47 -2.29 36.86
N CYS A 696 -24.97 -2.11 35.63
CA CYS A 696 -25.45 -3.21 34.79
C CYS A 696 -24.40 -3.87 33.88
N GLY A 697 -23.18 -3.33 33.80
CA GLY A 697 -22.09 -3.85 32.96
C GLY A 697 -22.26 -3.67 31.44
N LYS A 698 -23.42 -3.21 30.94
CA LYS A 698 -23.68 -3.11 29.49
C LYS A 698 -22.67 -2.26 28.73
N CYS A 699 -22.19 -1.17 29.33
CA CYS A 699 -21.18 -0.30 28.73
C CYS A 699 -19.83 -1.01 28.50
N SER A 700 -19.41 -1.87 29.44
CA SER A 700 -18.23 -2.73 29.31
C SER A 700 -18.45 -3.78 28.23
N LEU A 701 -19.61 -4.44 28.24
CA LEU A 701 -19.94 -5.51 27.27
C LEU A 701 -19.86 -5.02 25.83
N VAL A 702 -20.44 -3.86 25.53
CA VAL A 702 -20.49 -3.34 24.15
C VAL A 702 -19.20 -2.66 23.71
N CYS A 703 -18.23 -2.49 24.62
CA CYS A 703 -16.99 -1.80 24.30
C CYS A 703 -16.13 -2.66 23.37
N PRO A 704 -15.90 -2.25 22.10
CA PRO A 704 -15.16 -3.09 21.16
C PRO A 704 -13.64 -3.11 21.42
N HIS A 705 -13.16 -2.31 22.38
CA HIS A 705 -11.74 -2.16 22.70
C HIS A 705 -11.42 -2.47 24.18
N ALA A 706 -12.41 -2.93 24.96
CA ALA A 706 -12.26 -3.19 26.40
C ALA A 706 -11.67 -2.00 27.19
N VAL A 707 -12.03 -0.76 26.83
CA VAL A 707 -11.48 0.47 27.43
C VAL A 707 -12.34 1.03 28.56
N ILE A 708 -13.49 0.41 28.85
CA ILE A 708 -14.32 0.74 30.00
C ILE A 708 -14.60 -0.53 30.76
N ARG A 709 -14.17 -0.59 32.03
CA ARG A 709 -14.17 -1.83 32.82
C ARG A 709 -14.70 -1.57 34.22
N GLY A 710 -15.38 -2.58 34.76
CA GLY A 710 -15.93 -2.55 36.11
C GLY A 710 -15.13 -3.42 37.08
N LYS A 711 -14.96 -2.99 38.32
CA LYS A 711 -14.47 -3.82 39.44
C LYS A 711 -15.35 -3.64 40.67
N ILE A 712 -15.42 -4.67 41.50
CA ILE A 712 -15.99 -4.61 42.85
C ILE A 712 -14.86 -4.94 43.83
N VAL A 713 -14.60 -4.04 44.77
CA VAL A 713 -13.47 -4.13 45.71
C VAL A 713 -13.90 -3.78 47.13
N GLU A 714 -13.12 -4.22 48.11
CA GLU A 714 -13.28 -3.80 49.50
C GLU A 714 -13.00 -2.31 49.65
N PRO A 715 -13.69 -1.58 50.56
CA PRO A 715 -13.45 -0.15 50.78
C PRO A 715 -11.98 0.22 51.05
N GLN A 716 -11.24 -0.64 51.75
CA GLN A 716 -9.83 -0.46 52.09
C GLN A 716 -8.92 -0.40 50.85
N ALA A 717 -9.31 -1.06 49.76
CA ALA A 717 -8.55 -1.04 48.52
C ALA A 717 -8.53 0.35 47.84
N LEU A 718 -9.35 1.29 48.32
CA LEU A 718 -9.48 2.66 47.79
C LEU A 718 -8.74 3.73 48.61
N GLU A 719 -8.00 3.35 49.66
CA GLU A 719 -7.31 4.31 50.55
C GLU A 719 -6.31 5.20 49.80
N ASN A 720 -5.64 4.65 48.78
CA ASN A 720 -4.63 5.35 47.97
C ASN A 720 -5.17 5.78 46.59
N ALA A 721 -6.49 5.93 46.45
CA ALA A 721 -7.08 6.33 45.18
C ALA A 721 -6.65 7.76 44.80
N PRO A 722 -6.26 8.01 43.54
CA PRO A 722 -5.82 9.33 43.10
C PRO A 722 -6.98 10.34 43.09
N GLU A 723 -6.65 11.63 43.04
CA GLU A 723 -7.64 12.69 42.96
C GLU A 723 -8.55 12.50 41.74
N GLY A 724 -9.87 12.59 41.96
CA GLY A 724 -10.87 12.39 40.92
C GLY A 724 -11.25 10.94 40.64
N PHE A 725 -10.66 9.96 41.33
CA PHE A 725 -11.05 8.55 41.20
C PHE A 725 -12.47 8.31 41.73
N LYS A 726 -13.39 7.95 40.83
CA LYS A 726 -14.81 7.79 41.16
C LYS A 726 -15.10 6.36 41.65
N SER A 727 -15.95 6.23 42.66
CA SER A 727 -16.51 4.96 43.11
C SER A 727 -17.91 5.13 43.69
N ALA A 728 -18.71 4.05 43.74
CA ALA A 728 -20.06 4.02 44.31
C ALA A 728 -20.24 2.82 45.25
N PRO A 729 -21.19 2.82 46.20
CA PRO A 729 -21.60 1.60 46.89
C PRO A 729 -22.09 0.57 45.87
N ALA A 730 -21.69 -0.70 46.01
CA ALA A 730 -22.19 -1.75 45.13
C ALA A 730 -23.69 -1.98 45.38
N LYS A 731 -24.50 -1.89 44.33
CA LYS A 731 -25.97 -2.03 44.36
C LYS A 731 -26.42 -3.50 44.31
N TRP A 732 -25.47 -4.43 44.42
CA TRP A 732 -25.70 -5.86 44.28
C TRP A 732 -25.83 -6.47 45.66
N LYS A 733 -26.91 -7.22 45.91
CA LYS A 733 -27.21 -7.78 47.24
C LYS A 733 -26.06 -8.58 47.85
N GLU A 734 -25.30 -9.26 47.01
CA GLU A 734 -24.20 -10.15 47.38
C GLU A 734 -22.94 -9.38 47.81
N PHE A 735 -22.87 -8.07 47.52
CA PHE A 735 -21.68 -7.21 47.71
C PHE A 735 -22.03 -5.87 48.36
N ALA A 736 -23.09 -5.81 49.17
CA ALA A 736 -23.64 -4.54 49.68
C ALA A 736 -22.67 -3.70 50.53
N ASP A 737 -21.64 -4.33 51.09
CA ASP A 737 -20.53 -3.76 51.86
C ASP A 737 -19.35 -3.29 51.00
N LYS A 738 -19.36 -3.57 49.69
CA LYS A 738 -18.26 -3.30 48.77
C LYS A 738 -18.46 -2.04 47.94
N ARG A 739 -17.39 -1.62 47.26
CA ARG A 739 -17.39 -0.49 46.33
C ARG A 739 -17.36 -0.98 44.89
N PHE A 740 -18.24 -0.42 44.06
CA PHE A 740 -18.24 -0.59 42.61
C PHE A 740 -17.50 0.57 41.95
N ILE A 741 -16.65 0.24 40.98
CA ILE A 741 -15.91 1.18 40.16
C ILE A 741 -16.20 0.89 38.71
N LEU A 742 -16.36 1.94 37.91
CA LEU A 742 -16.33 1.86 36.47
C LEU A 742 -15.30 2.88 35.95
N GLN A 743 -14.20 2.38 35.42
CA GLN A 743 -13.07 3.21 35.00
C GLN A 743 -12.87 3.11 33.48
N VAL A 744 -12.41 4.20 32.88
CA VAL A 744 -12.14 4.32 31.45
C VAL A 744 -10.64 4.46 31.23
N ALA A 745 -10.12 3.76 30.22
CA ALA A 745 -8.75 3.89 29.73
C ALA A 745 -8.71 5.04 28.70
N PRO A 746 -8.27 6.26 29.07
CA PRO A 746 -8.40 7.43 28.20
C PRO A 746 -7.60 7.27 26.90
N GLU A 747 -6.41 6.68 26.97
CA GLU A 747 -5.47 6.59 25.84
C GLU A 747 -5.75 5.40 24.91
N ASP A 748 -6.56 4.44 25.34
CA ASP A 748 -6.97 3.31 24.49
C ASP A 748 -8.34 3.54 23.86
N CYS A 749 -9.13 4.49 24.39
CA CYS A 749 -10.46 4.78 23.90
C CYS A 749 -10.43 5.36 22.48
N THR A 750 -11.41 4.94 21.68
CA THR A 750 -11.56 5.36 20.28
C THR A 750 -12.73 6.33 20.07
N GLY A 751 -13.44 6.72 21.14
CA GLY A 751 -14.54 7.68 21.05
C GLY A 751 -15.80 7.18 20.32
N CYS A 752 -15.97 5.86 20.12
CA CYS A 752 -17.07 5.29 19.33
C CYS A 752 -18.50 5.52 19.89
N THR A 753 -18.65 6.05 21.10
CA THR A 753 -19.92 6.37 21.79
C THR A 753 -20.86 5.19 22.15
N LEU A 754 -20.54 3.95 21.75
CA LEU A 754 -21.40 2.77 21.96
C LEU A 754 -21.78 2.55 23.43
N CYS A 755 -20.83 2.78 24.35
CA CYS A 755 -21.06 2.68 25.80
C CYS A 755 -22.10 3.69 26.32
N VAL A 756 -22.11 4.91 25.77
CA VAL A 756 -23.10 5.96 26.08
C VAL A 756 -24.44 5.62 25.45
N GLN A 757 -24.45 5.14 24.21
CA GLN A 757 -25.68 4.77 23.50
C GLN A 757 -26.44 3.65 24.23
N VAL A 758 -25.75 2.58 24.63
CA VAL A 758 -26.37 1.44 25.31
C VAL A 758 -26.77 1.73 26.77
N CYS A 759 -26.25 2.79 27.38
CA CYS A 759 -26.52 3.09 28.79
C CYS A 759 -28.04 3.29 29.00
N PRO A 760 -28.69 2.42 29.80
CA PRO A 760 -30.14 2.48 30.00
C PRO A 760 -30.54 3.51 31.08
N ALA A 761 -29.59 3.93 31.91
CA ALA A 761 -29.83 4.86 32.99
C ALA A 761 -29.86 6.31 32.46
N LYS A 762 -30.87 7.06 32.89
CA LYS A 762 -31.05 8.49 32.61
C LYS A 762 -31.03 9.26 33.91
N ASN A 763 -30.41 10.43 33.90
CA ASN A 763 -30.41 11.34 35.03
C ASN A 763 -31.86 11.86 35.26
N LYS A 764 -32.26 11.96 36.53
CA LYS A 764 -33.64 12.31 36.91
C LYS A 764 -33.98 13.79 36.71
N THR A 765 -32.99 14.67 36.85
CA THR A 765 -33.15 16.13 36.70
C THR A 765 -32.90 16.58 35.26
N GLU A 766 -31.98 15.93 34.55
CA GLU A 766 -31.64 16.25 33.17
C GLU A 766 -31.65 14.98 32.28
N PRO A 767 -32.79 14.61 31.68
CA PRO A 767 -32.95 13.33 30.97
C PRO A 767 -32.04 13.10 29.76
N ARG A 768 -31.36 14.15 29.25
CA ARG A 768 -30.34 14.03 28.20
C ARG A 768 -29.04 13.42 28.72
N LEU A 769 -28.73 13.61 30.01
CA LEU A 769 -27.57 13.02 30.65
C LEU A 769 -27.87 11.57 31.07
N LYS A 770 -26.90 10.71 30.83
CA LYS A 770 -26.92 9.30 31.22
C LYS A 770 -25.91 9.05 32.34
N ALA A 771 -25.80 7.80 32.81
CA ALA A 771 -24.76 7.42 33.76
C ALA A 771 -23.33 7.46 33.17
N ILE A 772 -23.20 7.59 31.85
CA ILE A 772 -21.93 7.75 31.15
C ILE A 772 -22.17 8.72 30.00
N ASN A 773 -21.34 9.75 29.87
CA ASN A 773 -21.50 10.80 28.84
C ASN A 773 -20.16 11.10 28.16
N MET A 774 -20.18 11.54 26.90
CA MET A 774 -18.96 11.93 26.20
C MET A 774 -18.51 13.32 26.67
N ILE A 775 -17.23 13.48 26.94
CA ILE A 775 -16.59 14.76 27.28
C ILE A 775 -15.28 14.93 26.52
N ALA A 776 -14.81 16.17 26.36
CA ALA A 776 -13.51 16.46 25.77
C ALA A 776 -12.38 15.76 26.54
N GLN A 777 -11.51 15.05 25.82
CA GLN A 777 -10.48 14.21 26.43
C GLN A 777 -9.31 15.01 27.00
N ALA A 778 -8.81 16.00 26.25
CA ALA A 778 -7.55 16.69 26.58
C ALA A 778 -7.50 17.26 28.01
N PRO A 779 -8.55 17.91 28.55
CA PRO A 779 -8.51 18.45 29.92
C PRO A 779 -8.48 17.38 31.02
N VAL A 780 -8.93 16.16 30.74
CA VAL A 780 -9.06 15.09 31.73
C VAL A 780 -8.07 13.94 31.54
N ARG A 781 -7.31 13.91 30.44
CA ARG A 781 -6.41 12.81 30.05
C ARG A 781 -5.48 12.40 31.19
N GLU A 782 -4.76 13.35 31.77
CA GLU A 782 -3.75 13.09 32.81
C GLU A 782 -4.38 12.49 34.08
N ARG A 783 -5.51 13.05 34.51
CA ARG A 783 -6.29 12.54 35.64
C ARG A 783 -6.78 11.13 35.38
N GLU A 784 -7.45 10.92 34.25
CA GLU A 784 -8.03 9.61 33.91
C GLU A 784 -6.96 8.54 33.67
N ARG A 785 -5.76 8.92 33.24
CA ARG A 785 -4.62 8.01 33.11
C ARG A 785 -4.18 7.50 34.48
N ALA A 786 -3.96 8.40 35.44
CA ALA A 786 -3.64 8.02 36.82
C ALA A 786 -4.75 7.17 37.46
N CYS A 787 -6.03 7.52 37.22
CA CYS A 787 -7.17 6.73 37.67
C CYS A 787 -7.20 5.33 37.03
N TRP A 788 -6.87 5.22 35.74
CA TRP A 788 -6.81 3.94 35.05
C TRP A 788 -5.68 3.04 35.57
N ASP A 789 -4.49 3.60 35.80
CA ASP A 789 -3.35 2.86 36.36
C ASP A 789 -3.66 2.37 37.77
N PHE A 790 -4.27 3.21 38.61
CA PHE A 790 -4.78 2.79 39.92
C PHE A 790 -5.83 1.68 39.79
N PHE A 791 -6.79 1.81 38.88
CA PHE A 791 -7.78 0.77 38.61
C PHE A 791 -7.16 -0.58 38.20
N LEU A 792 -6.08 -0.57 37.42
CA LEU A 792 -5.36 -1.79 37.05
C LEU A 792 -4.68 -2.44 38.24
N SER A 793 -4.21 -1.66 39.22
CA SER A 793 -3.59 -2.16 40.46
C SER A 793 -4.57 -2.84 41.42
N LEU A 794 -5.87 -2.53 41.32
CA LEU A 794 -6.91 -3.16 42.14
C LEU A 794 -7.02 -4.67 41.85
N PRO A 795 -7.39 -5.50 42.85
CA PRO A 795 -7.56 -6.94 42.64
C PRO A 795 -8.64 -7.23 41.58
N ASP A 796 -8.35 -8.19 40.70
CA ASP A 796 -9.36 -8.73 39.79
C ASP A 796 -10.41 -9.53 40.56
N PHE A 797 -11.64 -9.52 40.07
CA PHE A 797 -12.74 -10.22 40.72
C PHE A 797 -12.53 -11.74 40.69
N ASN A 798 -12.88 -12.45 41.77
CA ASN A 798 -12.72 -13.90 41.85
C ASN A 798 -13.61 -14.58 40.80
N ARG A 799 -12.99 -15.23 39.81
CA ARG A 799 -13.67 -15.89 38.69
C ARG A 799 -14.67 -16.96 39.13
N GLN A 800 -14.45 -17.60 40.29
CA GLN A 800 -15.34 -18.63 40.82
C GLN A 800 -16.67 -18.08 41.37
N GLN A 801 -16.76 -16.77 41.62
CA GLN A 801 -17.94 -16.11 42.18
C GLN A 801 -18.84 -15.48 41.11
N VAL A 802 -18.47 -15.57 39.83
CA VAL A 802 -19.19 -14.97 38.70
C VAL A 802 -20.22 -15.94 38.13
N LYS A 803 -21.47 -15.48 37.95
CA LYS A 803 -22.49 -16.24 37.21
C LYS A 803 -22.32 -15.96 35.72
N HIS A 804 -21.69 -16.89 35.01
CA HIS A 804 -21.32 -16.73 33.59
C HIS A 804 -22.48 -16.47 32.61
N HIS A 805 -23.73 -16.73 33.00
CA HIS A 805 -24.91 -16.44 32.19
C HIS A 805 -25.46 -15.01 32.38
N LEU A 806 -24.96 -14.24 33.36
CA LEU A 806 -25.41 -12.87 33.63
C LEU A 806 -24.42 -11.85 33.09
N VAL A 807 -24.91 -10.95 32.22
CA VAL A 807 -24.11 -9.86 31.62
C VAL A 807 -23.34 -9.08 32.68
N LYS A 808 -24.02 -8.62 33.73
CA LYS A 808 -23.40 -7.78 34.75
C LYS A 808 -22.21 -8.48 35.43
N ASP A 809 -22.30 -9.79 35.68
CA ASP A 809 -21.29 -10.56 36.43
C ASP A 809 -20.08 -10.88 35.54
N VAL A 810 -20.31 -11.26 34.28
CA VAL A 810 -19.22 -11.54 33.32
C VAL A 810 -18.34 -10.31 33.09
N GLN A 811 -18.90 -9.10 33.17
CA GLN A 811 -18.16 -7.85 32.97
C GLN A 811 -17.28 -7.44 34.16
N LEU A 812 -17.28 -8.21 35.26
CA LEU A 812 -16.28 -8.10 36.34
C LEU A 812 -15.01 -8.91 36.05
N LEU A 813 -15.05 -9.82 35.06
CA LEU A 813 -13.89 -10.60 34.66
C LEU A 813 -12.92 -9.73 33.85
N ARG A 814 -11.62 -9.96 34.03
CA ARG A 814 -10.60 -9.37 33.18
C ARG A 814 -10.77 -9.85 31.73
N PRO A 815 -10.98 -8.95 30.76
CA PRO A 815 -10.95 -9.30 29.33
C PRO A 815 -9.51 -9.66 28.94
N LEU A 816 -9.36 -10.74 28.17
CA LEU A 816 -8.06 -11.25 27.69
C LEU A 816 -7.85 -10.93 26.22
#